data_AF-A0A6L6Y868-F1
#
_entry.id   AF-A0A6L6Y868-F1
#
_cell.length_a   1.000
_cell.length_b   1.000
_cell.length_c   1.000
_cell.angle_alpha   90.00
_cell.angle_beta   90.00
_cell.angle_gamma   90.00
#
_symmetry.space_group_name_H-M   'P 1'
#
loop_
_entity.id
_entity.type
_entity.pdbx_description
1 polymer ?
#
loop_
_entity_poly.entity_id
_entity_poly.type
_entity_poly.pdbx_seq_one_letter_code
_entity_poly.pdbx_strand_id
1 'polypeptide(L)'
;MNLAELQERLYQHYSRLRDLRTTENYPVYAIEHGLSEAEISTAQSLLNANLNTTKRATRTFWLVWIAAAAEIGYTYDGTEYWDSFAIAFPSWPKFGDRDQIRIWYRRFTTDFNSVTPSGSWAQQFPIISWPITQAILPRYLQRFFADHLYNLRHLLTRSGELTLEEIGELLSDEYHGGSSRFEGFLQQKTLTARIVMAMRLEDVVDVISPIEKSTLRRIIDDFDKLGSFGTRLKEVRRVLREAHFVNLYSTSFISSSKSIQENVTISKTCTVKPRLIARQRGLTEWNLRLVIPDIATSLRQAGLSPLDLEHSHMRFRYYGGGNAWMPGRALFSYTGGTEEPLSAYPTDNHSVFEFDRPFEKVTASLQERLLFPATTLRLLKVRSDGTAVEVTGRHVKANQAYLLVCSNTVPTEVIDSLSLTPVQSQTTGADVWQFSIPTKVDAGKIAALSSIGLGYKLGIRAESIGMTARWNNVDDALEFLDTEVVMFYLASDVEADELQIIINKHPPVHLRPEPNGKTFISLGKLPIGLYYVSLSALGVATGSNIISEEILIRVRLAAPWQKTVSGKAGVSLKLEPQGATLEQFLDHAATLRFMAPAGRIVKLEIRFFNADGTLFHIEPIGNYKAPVDDERISKLIVQKLTADNYIEHVDRSACIELLISLDEYGLESVRFDKKAESLRWLRLDKRTIRLTDDTEETSLPSVKRYDLNAVEIGHEVDYEQALSGLELRGKGGLFVASINDQTYEVIAMASQRQISDFRDLNILTHVSAEEPQPLTIINALRYWQGARRLIGPMAFLARRNAILTLEKELERYLCGNDWAEDINKVQTGKRDIGFLYRRVYYSQGFASGLLSAQDWQYDHDAETAELEFFRLAHAYKIPETDILYRLALKLAFQPHTVKPSDLASPNAFDMLRKNSALIRGAYFARLVAHCQKTSSKTEVL
;
A
#
# COMPACT_ATOMS: atom_id res chain seq x y z
N MET A 1 -30.58 33.23 27.57
CA MET A 1 -30.80 32.61 26.25
C MET A 1 -31.53 31.29 26.46
N ASN A 2 -32.63 31.03 25.75
CA ASN A 2 -33.40 29.79 25.84
C ASN A 2 -33.19 28.90 24.59
N LEU A 3 -33.71 27.66 24.59
CA LEU A 3 -33.53 26.70 23.48
C LEU A 3 -34.16 27.17 22.15
N ALA A 4 -35.26 27.93 22.19
CA ALA A 4 -35.92 28.42 20.99
C ALA A 4 -35.11 29.53 20.32
N GLU A 5 -34.55 30.46 21.10
CA GLU A 5 -33.64 31.50 20.63
C GLU A 5 -32.37 30.90 20.00
N LEU A 6 -31.81 29.85 20.62
CA LEU A 6 -30.66 29.11 20.08
C LEU A 6 -30.98 28.44 18.74
N GLN A 7 -32.12 27.73 18.66
CA GLN A 7 -32.57 27.06 17.43
C GLN A 7 -32.75 28.05 16.27
N GLU A 8 -33.37 29.21 16.53
CA GLU A 8 -33.59 30.25 15.52
C GLU A 8 -32.27 30.89 15.07
N ARG A 9 -31.38 31.22 16.01
CA ARG A 9 -30.06 31.77 15.70
C ARG A 9 -29.22 30.81 14.86
N LEU A 10 -29.22 29.51 15.17
CA LEU A 10 -28.54 28.49 14.38
C LEU A 10 -29.14 28.39 12.97
N TYR A 11 -30.47 28.41 12.85
CA TYR A 11 -31.14 28.38 11.55
C TYR A 11 -30.73 29.56 10.66
N GLN A 12 -30.73 30.78 11.21
CA GLN A 12 -30.29 31.98 10.48
C GLN A 12 -28.81 31.92 10.10
N HIS A 13 -27.95 31.46 11.01
CA HIS A 13 -26.52 31.36 10.76
C HIS A 13 -26.18 30.36 9.65
N TYR A 14 -26.73 29.13 9.72
CA TYR A 14 -26.50 28.11 8.69
C TYR A 14 -27.12 28.49 7.34
N SER A 15 -28.28 29.16 7.33
CA SER A 15 -28.88 29.68 6.08
C SER A 15 -27.94 30.69 5.41
N ARG A 16 -27.37 31.62 6.20
CA ARG A 16 -26.41 32.60 5.70
C ARG A 16 -25.15 31.93 5.13
N LEU A 17 -24.62 30.90 5.80
CA LEU A 17 -23.45 30.16 5.31
C LEU A 17 -23.75 29.41 4.01
N ARG A 18 -24.92 28.76 3.92
CA ARG A 18 -25.39 28.08 2.71
C ARG A 18 -25.46 29.06 1.54
N ASP A 19 -26.15 30.19 1.73
CA ASP A 19 -26.37 31.16 0.66
C ASP A 19 -25.05 31.76 0.17
N LEU A 20 -24.10 32.02 1.08
CA LEU A 20 -22.77 32.51 0.73
C LEU A 20 -21.93 31.49 -0.07
N ARG A 21 -22.08 30.19 0.23
CA ARG A 21 -21.29 29.11 -0.37
C ARG A 21 -21.92 28.45 -1.60
N THR A 22 -23.18 28.76 -1.88
CA THR A 22 -23.93 28.17 -3.01
C THR A 22 -23.24 28.42 -4.35
N THR A 23 -22.64 29.60 -4.53
CA THR A 23 -21.94 29.99 -5.78
C THR A 23 -20.74 29.10 -6.10
N GLU A 24 -20.02 28.64 -5.08
CA GLU A 24 -18.81 27.82 -5.21
C GLU A 24 -19.07 26.33 -4.92
N ASN A 25 -20.33 25.95 -4.70
CA ASN A 25 -20.76 24.60 -4.33
C ASN A 25 -20.04 24.02 -3.09
N TYR A 26 -19.72 24.87 -2.10
CA TYR A 26 -19.15 24.42 -0.83
C TYR A 26 -20.24 24.04 0.18
N PRO A 27 -20.02 23.01 1.00
CA PRO A 27 -21.00 22.56 1.97
C PRO A 27 -20.98 23.42 3.24
N VAL A 28 -21.99 23.23 4.09
CA VAL A 28 -22.03 23.75 5.47
C VAL A 28 -21.82 22.60 6.46
N TYR A 29 -20.99 22.78 7.48
CA TYR A 29 -20.72 21.78 8.51
C TYR A 29 -21.36 22.19 9.85
N ALA A 30 -21.86 21.21 10.61
CA ALA A 30 -22.55 21.51 11.88
C ALA A 30 -21.63 22.06 13.00
N ILE A 31 -20.31 21.89 12.87
CA ILE A 31 -19.33 22.53 13.78
C ILE A 31 -19.22 24.05 13.53
N GLU A 32 -19.68 24.54 12.37
CA GLU A 32 -19.67 25.96 11.99
C GLU A 32 -20.90 26.70 12.54
N HIS A 33 -21.22 26.47 13.82
CA HIS A 33 -22.44 26.97 14.44
C HIS A 33 -22.28 28.40 15.03
N GLY A 34 -21.05 28.92 15.10
CA GLY A 34 -20.77 30.29 15.57
C GLY A 34 -21.14 30.57 17.03
N LEU A 35 -21.17 29.54 17.88
CA LEU A 35 -21.42 29.66 19.34
C LEU A 35 -20.08 29.61 20.08
N SER A 36 -19.97 30.37 21.16
CA SER A 36 -18.82 30.34 22.08
C SER A 36 -18.86 29.10 23.01
N GLU A 37 -17.73 28.76 23.64
CA GLU A 37 -17.66 27.63 24.59
C GLU A 37 -18.66 27.76 25.74
N ALA A 38 -18.90 28.97 26.24
CA ALA A 38 -19.89 29.23 27.29
C ALA A 38 -21.34 29.01 26.79
N GLU A 39 -21.63 29.37 25.54
CA GLU A 39 -22.93 29.14 24.92
C GLU A 39 -23.17 27.66 24.63
N ILE A 40 -22.14 26.89 24.25
CA ILE A 40 -22.21 25.43 24.09
C ILE A 40 -22.55 24.76 25.43
N SER A 41 -21.85 25.12 26.51
CA SER A 41 -22.14 24.58 27.85
C SER A 41 -23.57 24.93 28.31
N THR A 42 -24.03 26.13 27.99
CA THR A 42 -25.41 26.56 28.26
C THR A 42 -26.42 25.72 27.46
N ALA A 43 -26.16 25.50 26.16
CA ALA A 43 -26.99 24.66 25.31
C ALA A 43 -27.07 23.21 25.81
N GLN A 44 -25.94 22.63 26.23
CA GLN A 44 -25.89 21.29 26.81
C GLN A 44 -26.74 21.17 28.08
N SER A 45 -26.64 22.15 28.98
CA SER A 45 -27.42 22.19 30.22
C SER A 45 -28.92 22.29 29.95
N LEU A 46 -29.32 23.15 29.00
CA LEU A 46 -30.72 23.33 28.62
C LEU A 46 -31.30 22.10 27.91
N LEU A 47 -30.52 21.44 27.04
CA LEU A 47 -30.92 20.20 26.38
C LEU A 47 -31.11 19.06 27.39
N ASN A 48 -30.22 18.92 28.38
CA ASN A 48 -30.37 17.95 29.47
C ASN A 48 -31.62 18.21 30.32
N ALA A 49 -31.90 19.47 30.66
CA ALA A 49 -33.11 19.85 31.38
C ALA A 49 -34.38 19.55 30.57
N ASN A 50 -34.36 19.84 29.27
CA ASN A 50 -35.47 19.52 28.37
C ASN A 50 -35.70 18.01 28.28
N LEU A 51 -34.65 17.21 28.01
CA LEU A 51 -34.72 15.76 27.89
C LEU A 51 -35.25 15.10 29.17
N ASN A 52 -34.84 15.60 30.34
CA ASN A 52 -35.34 15.12 31.63
C ASN A 52 -36.83 15.43 31.86
N THR A 53 -37.32 16.53 31.31
CA THR A 53 -38.72 16.97 31.45
C THR A 53 -39.62 16.25 30.46
N THR A 54 -39.23 16.18 29.18
CA THR A 54 -40.04 15.60 28.10
C THR A 54 -39.91 14.08 28.01
N LYS A 55 -38.92 13.47 28.68
CA LYS A 55 -38.58 12.04 28.62
C LYS A 55 -38.33 11.52 27.19
N ARG A 56 -38.07 12.43 26.24
CA ARG A 56 -37.76 12.12 24.84
C ARG A 56 -37.02 13.29 24.20
N ALA A 57 -36.09 12.99 23.31
CA ALA A 57 -35.40 14.00 22.51
C ALA A 57 -36.38 14.67 21.53
N THR A 58 -36.76 15.92 21.81
CA THR A 58 -37.79 16.63 21.04
C THR A 58 -37.24 17.09 19.68
N ARG A 59 -38.00 16.88 18.59
CA ARG A 59 -37.65 17.32 17.23
C ARG A 59 -37.58 18.85 17.06
N THR A 60 -38.14 19.61 18.00
CA THR A 60 -38.19 21.08 17.95
C THR A 60 -36.81 21.73 18.00
N PHE A 61 -35.85 21.15 18.73
CA PHE A 61 -34.52 21.74 18.97
C PHE A 61 -33.41 20.96 18.26
N TRP A 62 -33.72 20.39 17.09
CA TRP A 62 -32.85 19.46 16.38
C TRP A 62 -31.52 20.10 15.92
N LEU A 63 -31.48 21.41 15.64
CA LEU A 63 -30.23 22.09 15.24
C LEU A 63 -29.26 22.22 16.42
N VAL A 64 -29.81 22.46 17.62
CA VAL A 64 -29.02 22.53 18.85
C VAL A 64 -28.42 21.15 19.17
N TRP A 65 -29.17 20.07 18.95
CA TRP A 65 -28.68 18.70 19.13
C TRP A 65 -27.54 18.34 18.16
N ILE A 66 -27.65 18.65 16.87
CA ILE A 66 -26.59 18.32 15.90
C ILE A 66 -25.34 19.19 16.08
N ALA A 67 -25.49 20.44 16.53
CA ALA A 67 -24.34 21.29 16.87
C ALA A 67 -23.58 20.72 18.08
N ALA A 68 -24.30 20.32 19.13
CA ALA A 68 -23.69 19.68 20.28
C ALA A 68 -23.07 18.31 19.96
N ALA A 69 -23.71 17.52 19.08
CA ALA A 69 -23.16 16.26 18.59
C ALA A 69 -21.88 16.46 17.77
N ALA A 70 -21.80 17.51 16.95
CA ALA A 70 -20.60 17.85 16.20
C ALA A 70 -19.46 18.31 17.13
N GLU A 71 -19.77 19.06 18.20
CA GLU A 71 -18.80 19.44 19.24
C GLU A 71 -18.22 18.22 19.97
N ILE A 72 -19.06 17.23 20.28
CA ILE A 72 -18.60 15.95 20.84
C ILE A 72 -17.78 15.19 19.80
N GLY A 73 -18.18 15.21 18.53
CA GLY A 73 -17.43 14.61 17.42
C GLY A 73 -16.06 15.26 17.23
N TYR A 74 -15.95 16.57 17.48
CA TYR A 74 -14.70 17.32 17.41
C TYR A 74 -13.77 16.99 18.59
N THR A 75 -14.31 16.91 19.80
CA THR A 75 -13.57 16.58 21.02
C THR A 75 -13.30 15.09 21.22
N TYR A 76 -13.94 14.24 20.40
CA TYR A 76 -13.79 12.80 20.42
C TYR A 76 -12.32 12.37 20.38
N ASP A 77 -11.94 11.48 21.30
CA ASP A 77 -10.58 10.96 21.50
C ASP A 77 -10.35 9.60 20.79
N GLY A 78 -11.33 9.15 20.00
CA GLY A 78 -11.30 7.85 19.35
C GLY A 78 -11.61 6.66 20.27
N THR A 79 -11.97 6.85 21.54
CA THR A 79 -12.38 5.71 22.38
C THR A 79 -13.80 5.26 22.02
N GLU A 80 -14.80 5.87 22.63
CA GLU A 80 -16.23 5.59 22.46
C GLU A 80 -17.01 6.91 22.33
N TYR A 81 -17.52 7.19 21.13
CA TYR A 81 -18.23 8.45 20.86
C TYR A 81 -19.50 8.56 21.73
N TRP A 82 -20.27 7.48 21.82
CA TRP A 82 -21.52 7.47 22.58
C TRP A 82 -21.31 7.55 24.09
N ASP A 83 -20.17 7.12 24.62
CA ASP A 83 -19.82 7.35 26.01
C ASP A 83 -19.48 8.82 26.27
N SER A 84 -18.71 9.43 25.38
CA SER A 84 -18.45 10.88 25.42
C SER A 84 -19.76 11.67 25.34
N PHE A 85 -20.69 11.20 24.50
CA PHE A 85 -22.03 11.78 24.38
C PHE A 85 -22.87 11.59 25.64
N ALA A 86 -22.82 10.42 26.27
CA ALA A 86 -23.53 10.14 27.52
C ALA A 86 -22.95 10.92 28.71
N ILE A 87 -21.65 11.20 28.74
CA ILE A 87 -21.02 12.06 29.75
C ILE A 87 -21.54 13.49 29.61
N ALA A 88 -21.61 14.02 28.39
CA ALA A 88 -22.17 15.34 28.12
C ALA A 88 -23.70 15.39 28.34
N PHE A 89 -24.39 14.27 28.09
CA PHE A 89 -25.84 14.14 28.21
C PHE A 89 -26.23 12.90 29.04
N PRO A 90 -26.15 12.96 30.38
CA PRO A 90 -26.35 11.80 31.26
C PRO A 90 -27.71 11.11 31.14
N SER A 91 -28.73 11.85 30.68
CA SER A 91 -30.08 11.32 30.48
C SER A 91 -30.31 10.72 29.09
N TRP A 92 -29.34 10.86 28.17
CA TRP A 92 -29.43 10.35 26.81
C TRP A 92 -29.53 8.82 26.73
N PRO A 93 -28.75 8.01 27.47
CA PRO A 93 -28.87 6.55 27.41
C PRO A 93 -30.25 6.02 27.80
N LYS A 94 -31.07 6.80 28.53
CA LYS A 94 -32.39 6.39 29.00
C LYS A 94 -33.54 6.88 28.12
N PHE A 95 -33.40 8.06 27.50
CA PHE A 95 -34.51 8.77 26.84
C PHE A 95 -34.18 9.26 25.42
N GLY A 96 -32.92 9.12 25.02
CA GLY A 96 -32.40 9.47 23.70
C GLY A 96 -32.45 8.29 22.73
N ASP A 97 -32.26 8.60 21.47
CA ASP A 97 -32.19 7.63 20.38
C ASP A 97 -31.03 8.03 19.48
N ARG A 98 -30.01 7.15 19.37
CA ARG A 98 -28.80 7.39 18.57
C ARG A 98 -29.14 7.66 17.11
N ASP A 99 -30.15 6.96 16.60
CA ASP A 99 -30.60 7.06 15.21
C ASP A 99 -31.31 8.38 14.91
N GLN A 100 -31.90 8.99 15.94
CA GLN A 100 -32.56 10.27 15.82
C GLN A 100 -31.56 11.41 15.49
N ILE A 101 -30.31 11.33 15.98
CA ILE A 101 -29.23 12.26 15.64
C ILE A 101 -28.87 12.13 14.15
N ARG A 102 -28.76 10.90 13.63
CA ARG A 102 -28.53 10.62 12.21
C ARG A 102 -29.63 11.18 11.33
N ILE A 103 -30.90 10.98 11.70
CA ILE A 103 -32.06 11.53 10.98
C ILE A 103 -31.98 13.07 10.92
N TRP A 104 -31.56 13.72 12.00
CA TRP A 104 -31.38 15.16 12.03
C TRP A 104 -30.21 15.65 11.17
N TYR A 105 -29.10 14.91 11.10
CA TYR A 105 -28.04 15.22 10.16
C TYR A 105 -28.45 15.02 8.70
N ARG A 106 -29.23 13.98 8.37
CA ARG A 106 -29.79 13.83 7.02
C ARG A 106 -30.67 15.03 6.64
N ARG A 107 -31.49 15.50 7.58
CA ARG A 107 -32.25 16.74 7.40
C ARG A 107 -31.34 17.96 7.22
N PHE A 108 -30.27 18.07 8.01
CA PHE A 108 -29.28 19.15 7.89
C PHE A 108 -28.66 19.19 6.48
N THR A 109 -28.33 18.02 5.92
CA THR A 109 -27.85 17.89 4.54
C THR A 109 -28.85 18.43 3.53
N THR A 110 -30.13 18.10 3.66
CA THR A 110 -31.19 18.60 2.76
C THR A 110 -31.44 20.10 2.92
N ASP A 111 -31.51 20.60 4.15
CA ASP A 111 -31.91 21.99 4.43
C ASP A 111 -30.75 23.01 4.16
N PHE A 112 -29.49 22.58 4.36
CA PHE A 112 -28.31 23.46 4.35
C PHE A 112 -27.18 23.08 3.38
N ASN A 113 -27.40 22.12 2.48
CA ASN A 113 -26.39 21.61 1.54
C ASN A 113 -25.12 21.09 2.26
N SER A 114 -25.32 20.28 3.31
CA SER A 114 -24.22 19.70 4.09
C SER A 114 -23.60 18.46 3.42
N VAL A 115 -22.53 17.91 4.00
CA VAL A 115 -21.83 16.72 3.49
C VAL A 115 -22.48 15.44 4.02
N THR A 116 -22.63 14.45 3.13
CA THR A 116 -22.97 13.07 3.50
C THR A 116 -21.68 12.27 3.69
N PRO A 117 -21.49 11.56 4.82
CA PRO A 117 -20.34 10.69 5.02
C PRO A 117 -20.23 9.63 3.90
N SER A 118 -19.01 9.36 3.43
CA SER A 118 -18.75 8.39 2.35
C SER A 118 -17.46 7.59 2.61
N GLY A 119 -17.26 6.51 1.83
CA GLY A 119 -16.11 5.60 1.97
C GLY A 119 -16.36 4.39 2.88
N SER A 120 -15.39 3.48 2.95
CA SER A 120 -15.48 2.25 3.76
C SER A 120 -15.61 2.55 5.24
N TRP A 121 -15.03 3.64 5.73
CA TRP A 121 -15.20 4.07 7.11
C TRP A 121 -16.65 4.48 7.43
N ALA A 122 -17.30 5.23 6.54
CA ALA A 122 -18.70 5.60 6.72
C ALA A 122 -19.64 4.37 6.66
N GLN A 123 -19.29 3.36 5.87
CA GLN A 123 -19.99 2.06 5.84
C GLN A 123 -19.78 1.25 7.13
N GLN A 124 -18.57 1.30 7.70
CA GLN A 124 -18.23 0.55 8.92
C GLN A 124 -18.76 1.21 10.20
N PHE A 125 -18.76 2.55 10.26
CA PHE A 125 -19.14 3.35 11.45
C PHE A 125 -20.25 4.38 11.16
N PRO A 126 -21.38 3.95 10.63
CA PRO A 126 -22.41 4.78 10.01
C PRO A 126 -23.17 5.71 10.93
N ILE A 127 -23.34 5.38 12.22
CA ILE A 127 -24.04 6.25 13.15
C ILE A 127 -23.10 7.37 13.63
N ILE A 128 -21.84 7.04 13.93
CA ILE A 128 -20.83 8.02 14.37
C ILE A 128 -20.17 8.78 13.20
N SER A 129 -20.33 8.29 11.97
CA SER A 129 -19.77 8.94 10.78
C SER A 129 -20.35 10.32 10.54
N TRP A 130 -21.63 10.51 10.83
CA TRP A 130 -22.29 11.82 10.73
C TRP A 130 -21.67 12.88 11.65
N PRO A 131 -21.68 12.75 12.99
CA PRO A 131 -21.13 13.78 13.87
C PRO A 131 -19.63 14.01 13.64
N ILE A 132 -18.88 12.99 13.24
CA ILE A 132 -17.43 13.10 12.97
C ILE A 132 -17.17 13.82 11.63
N THR A 133 -17.85 13.49 10.53
CA THR A 133 -17.72 14.22 9.26
C THR A 133 -18.16 15.69 9.42
N GLN A 134 -19.17 15.92 10.25
CA GLN A 134 -19.70 17.26 10.56
C GLN A 134 -18.82 18.05 11.52
N ALA A 135 -17.90 17.38 12.21
CA ALA A 135 -16.81 17.99 12.99
C ALA A 135 -15.61 18.40 12.13
N ILE A 136 -15.62 18.10 10.82
CA ILE A 136 -14.56 18.35 9.82
C ILE A 136 -13.28 17.56 10.09
N LEU A 137 -12.63 17.79 11.23
CA LEU A 137 -11.39 17.15 11.64
C LEU A 137 -11.32 16.99 13.17
N PRO A 138 -11.79 15.84 13.70
CA PRO A 138 -11.69 15.52 15.12
C PRO A 138 -10.27 15.62 15.67
N ARG A 139 -10.12 16.04 16.94
CA ARG A 139 -8.82 16.22 17.62
C ARG A 139 -7.92 14.99 17.53
N TYR A 140 -8.50 13.81 17.67
CA TYR A 140 -7.76 12.54 17.63
C TYR A 140 -7.11 12.27 16.25
N LEU A 141 -7.66 12.81 15.16
CA LEU A 141 -7.13 12.67 13.79
C LEU A 141 -6.20 13.81 13.38
N GLN A 142 -6.28 14.96 14.05
CA GLN A 142 -5.46 16.14 13.73
C GLN A 142 -3.99 15.77 13.67
N ARG A 143 -3.44 15.09 14.69
CA ARG A 143 -2.02 14.68 14.69
C ARG A 143 -1.62 13.92 13.42
N PHE A 144 -2.39 12.89 13.05
CA PHE A 144 -2.10 12.09 11.87
C PHE A 144 -2.19 12.93 10.59
N PHE A 145 -3.16 13.84 10.53
CA PHE A 145 -3.34 14.75 9.40
C PHE A 145 -2.17 15.73 9.25
N ALA A 146 -1.70 16.35 10.34
CA ALA A 146 -0.55 17.24 10.31
C ALA A 146 0.74 16.51 9.91
N ASP A 147 0.98 15.31 10.45
CA ASP A 147 2.15 14.51 10.08
C ASP A 147 2.11 14.09 8.61
N HIS A 148 0.94 13.68 8.12
CA HIS A 148 0.75 13.28 6.73
C HIS A 148 0.96 14.46 5.77
N LEU A 149 0.32 15.59 6.03
CA LEU A 149 0.53 16.81 5.25
C LEU A 149 1.97 17.29 5.29
N TYR A 150 2.65 17.16 6.42
CA TYR A 150 4.07 17.49 6.51
C TYR A 150 4.89 16.65 5.53
N ASN A 151 4.65 15.35 5.47
CA ASN A 151 5.36 14.47 4.54
C ASN A 151 5.03 14.77 3.08
N LEU A 152 3.78 15.13 2.78
CA LEU A 152 3.29 15.38 1.42
C LEU A 152 3.46 16.82 0.92
N ARG A 153 3.87 17.77 1.78
CA ARG A 153 3.88 19.22 1.49
C ARG A 153 4.53 19.59 0.15
N HIS A 154 5.57 18.86 -0.23
CA HIS A 154 6.35 19.11 -1.44
C HIS A 154 5.83 18.38 -2.69
N LEU A 155 5.05 17.31 -2.51
CA LEU A 155 4.31 16.68 -3.61
C LEU A 155 3.09 17.54 -3.97
N LEU A 156 2.39 18.06 -2.96
CA LEU A 156 1.26 18.98 -3.13
C LEU A 156 1.62 20.27 -3.88
N THR A 157 2.90 20.68 -3.86
CA THR A 157 3.41 21.86 -4.59
C THR A 157 4.01 21.54 -5.96
N ARG A 158 4.42 20.30 -6.24
CA ARG A 158 5.06 19.91 -7.51
C ARG A 158 4.08 19.66 -8.65
N SER A 159 2.82 19.34 -8.35
CA SER A 159 1.88 18.77 -9.32
C SER A 159 1.06 19.80 -10.11
N GLY A 160 1.58 21.01 -10.32
CA GLY A 160 0.86 22.05 -11.06
C GLY A 160 -0.47 22.43 -10.41
N GLU A 161 -1.40 22.95 -11.21
CA GLU A 161 -2.77 23.29 -10.78
C GLU A 161 -3.59 22.03 -10.45
N LEU A 162 -3.45 21.51 -9.22
CA LEU A 162 -4.23 20.36 -8.74
C LEU A 162 -5.69 20.71 -8.49
N THR A 163 -6.56 19.77 -8.84
CA THR A 163 -8.01 19.78 -8.56
C THR A 163 -8.32 19.22 -7.17
N LEU A 164 -9.54 19.43 -6.65
CA LEU A 164 -9.96 18.90 -5.35
C LEU A 164 -9.91 17.36 -5.31
N GLU A 165 -10.29 16.72 -6.42
CA GLU A 165 -10.26 15.28 -6.59
C GLU A 165 -8.81 14.77 -6.51
N GLU A 166 -7.89 15.35 -7.28
CA GLU A 166 -6.48 14.94 -7.31
C GLU A 166 -5.77 15.16 -5.97
N ILE A 167 -6.09 16.24 -5.24
CA ILE A 167 -5.57 16.44 -3.87
C ILE A 167 -6.06 15.31 -2.97
N GLY A 168 -7.36 14.98 -3.03
CA GLY A 168 -7.93 13.91 -2.22
C GLY A 168 -7.38 12.52 -2.56
N GLU A 169 -7.14 12.23 -3.84
CA GLU A 169 -6.48 11.00 -4.29
C GLU A 169 -5.04 10.93 -3.81
N LEU A 170 -4.26 11.99 -3.99
CA LEU A 170 -2.87 12.05 -3.54
C LEU A 170 -2.75 11.89 -2.02
N LEU A 171 -3.66 12.49 -1.24
CA LEU A 171 -3.69 12.30 0.21
C LEU A 171 -4.01 10.86 0.60
N SER A 172 -4.92 10.20 -0.12
CA SER A 172 -5.33 8.81 0.17
C SER A 172 -4.25 7.81 -0.25
N ASP A 173 -3.70 7.94 -1.45
CA ASP A 173 -2.84 6.92 -2.07
C ASP A 173 -1.43 6.92 -1.50
N GLU A 174 -0.92 8.09 -1.10
CA GLU A 174 0.41 8.24 -0.50
C GLU A 174 0.42 7.97 1.02
N TYR A 175 -0.71 7.60 1.61
CA TYR A 175 -0.76 7.23 3.02
C TYR A 175 -0.31 5.78 3.23
N HIS A 176 0.89 5.64 3.78
CA HIS A 176 1.45 4.35 4.21
C HIS A 176 1.64 4.29 5.74
N GLY A 177 0.82 5.02 6.50
CA GLY A 177 0.86 4.99 7.96
C GLY A 177 0.10 3.81 8.57
N GLY A 178 0.31 3.55 9.87
CA GLY A 178 -0.28 2.40 10.58
C GLY A 178 -1.67 2.61 11.16
N SER A 179 -2.30 3.78 11.00
CA SER A 179 -3.62 4.06 11.58
C SER A 179 -4.74 3.78 10.58
N SER A 180 -5.44 2.67 10.75
CA SER A 180 -6.58 2.28 9.91
C SER A 180 -7.74 3.28 9.96
N ARG A 181 -7.88 4.01 11.07
CA ARG A 181 -8.93 5.03 11.22
C ARG A 181 -8.61 6.31 10.47
N PHE A 182 -7.34 6.70 10.46
CA PHE A 182 -6.91 7.84 9.68
C PHE A 182 -6.91 7.50 8.18
N GLU A 183 -6.50 6.29 7.80
CA GLU A 183 -6.68 5.76 6.45
C GLU A 183 -8.15 5.81 6.02
N GLY A 184 -9.05 5.31 6.88
CA GLY A 184 -10.50 5.39 6.64
C GLY A 184 -11.04 6.83 6.54
N PHE A 185 -10.48 7.77 7.31
CA PHE A 185 -10.80 9.19 7.17
C PHE A 185 -10.31 9.79 5.85
N LEU A 186 -9.11 9.42 5.39
CA LEU A 186 -8.55 9.88 4.11
C LEU A 186 -9.37 9.43 2.89
N GLN A 187 -10.12 8.34 3.00
CA GLN A 187 -11.08 7.92 1.97
C GLN A 187 -12.18 8.96 1.70
N GLN A 188 -12.44 9.89 2.65
CA GLN A 188 -13.29 11.06 2.41
C GLN A 188 -12.51 12.12 1.59
N LYS A 189 -12.10 11.75 0.38
CA LYS A 189 -11.21 12.52 -0.51
C LYS A 189 -11.60 13.99 -0.66
N THR A 190 -12.90 14.25 -0.87
CA THR A 190 -13.42 15.62 -1.02
C THR A 190 -13.31 16.43 0.28
N LEU A 191 -13.54 15.82 1.44
CA LEU A 191 -13.43 16.49 2.73
C LEU A 191 -11.98 16.85 3.04
N THR A 192 -11.08 15.89 2.87
CA THR A 192 -9.65 16.07 3.18
C THR A 192 -9.01 17.10 2.26
N ALA A 193 -9.37 17.09 0.96
CA ALA A 193 -8.96 18.14 0.01
C ALA A 193 -9.49 19.53 0.39
N ARG A 194 -10.75 19.64 0.83
CA ARG A 194 -11.34 20.91 1.28
C ARG A 194 -10.63 21.49 2.52
N ILE A 195 -10.16 20.66 3.43
CA ILE A 195 -9.36 21.11 4.58
C ILE A 195 -8.04 21.73 4.10
N VAL A 196 -7.34 21.08 3.15
CA VAL A 196 -6.11 21.61 2.56
C VAL A 196 -6.36 22.94 1.83
N MET A 197 -7.45 23.03 1.07
CA MET A 197 -7.86 24.26 0.38
C MET A 197 -8.22 25.39 1.36
N ALA A 198 -8.92 25.08 2.45
CA ALA A 198 -9.24 26.05 3.49
C ALA A 198 -7.97 26.63 4.14
N MET A 199 -6.98 25.77 4.44
CA MET A 199 -5.69 26.19 5.00
C MET A 199 -4.89 27.10 4.06
N ARG A 200 -5.04 26.96 2.73
CA ARG A 200 -4.44 27.87 1.75
C ARG A 200 -5.12 29.23 1.71
N LEU A 201 -6.46 29.24 1.76
CA LEU A 201 -7.29 30.44 1.60
C LEU A 201 -7.43 31.29 2.87
N GLU A 202 -6.85 30.87 4.00
CA GLU A 202 -6.97 31.52 5.32
C GLU A 202 -6.71 33.04 5.27
N ASP A 203 -5.64 33.45 4.57
CA ASP A 203 -5.17 34.84 4.49
C ASP A 203 -5.65 35.60 3.25
N VAL A 204 -6.39 34.95 2.35
CA VAL A 204 -6.90 35.59 1.14
C VAL A 204 -8.17 36.37 1.48
N VAL A 205 -8.14 37.67 1.21
CA VAL A 205 -9.28 38.58 1.40
C VAL A 205 -10.23 38.43 0.20
N ASP A 206 -11.53 38.49 0.44
CA ASP A 206 -12.61 38.42 -0.58
C ASP A 206 -12.81 37.09 -1.32
N VAL A 207 -12.23 35.98 -0.86
CA VAL A 207 -12.52 34.63 -1.38
C VAL A 207 -13.47 33.87 -0.44
N ILE A 208 -14.48 33.22 -1.04
CA ILE A 208 -15.39 32.32 -0.32
C ILE A 208 -14.62 31.06 0.09
N SER A 209 -14.43 30.86 1.40
CA SER A 209 -13.72 29.72 1.96
C SER A 209 -14.64 28.49 2.13
N PRO A 210 -14.15 27.27 1.85
CA PRO A 210 -14.90 26.03 2.09
C PRO A 210 -15.15 25.75 3.59
N ILE A 211 -14.37 26.35 4.50
CA ILE A 211 -14.55 26.25 5.97
C ILE A 211 -14.60 27.67 6.56
N GLU A 212 -15.45 27.89 7.56
CA GLU A 212 -15.65 29.18 8.22
C GLU A 212 -14.36 29.58 8.94
N LYS A 213 -13.95 30.86 8.80
CA LYS A 213 -12.65 31.34 9.30
C LYS A 213 -12.46 31.13 10.81
N SER A 214 -13.51 31.32 11.62
CA SER A 214 -13.51 31.05 13.07
C SER A 214 -13.26 29.58 13.38
N THR A 215 -13.97 28.69 12.69
CA THR A 215 -13.86 27.23 12.84
C THR A 215 -12.47 26.73 12.39
N LEU A 216 -11.98 27.21 11.25
CA LEU A 216 -10.65 26.87 10.75
C LEU A 216 -9.55 27.34 11.73
N ARG A 217 -9.65 28.58 12.25
CA ARG A 217 -8.70 29.10 13.24
C ARG A 217 -8.70 28.25 14.51
N ARG A 218 -9.87 27.82 14.99
CA ARG A 218 -9.97 26.91 16.15
C ARG A 218 -9.27 25.57 15.90
N ILE A 219 -9.44 24.98 14.72
CA ILE A 219 -8.74 23.74 14.33
C ILE A 219 -7.22 23.97 14.34
N ILE A 220 -6.76 25.08 13.75
CA ILE A 220 -5.34 25.48 13.69
C ILE A 220 -4.74 25.72 15.08
N ASP A 221 -5.46 26.40 15.97
CA ASP A 221 -5.00 26.66 17.34
C ASP A 221 -4.86 25.36 18.13
N ASP A 222 -5.74 24.39 17.92
CA ASP A 222 -5.64 23.06 18.55
C ASP A 222 -4.45 22.26 18.00
N PHE A 223 -4.07 22.41 16.72
CA PHE A 223 -2.82 21.87 16.19
C PHE A 223 -1.57 22.47 16.87
N ASP A 224 -1.56 23.78 17.12
CA ASP A 224 -0.44 24.47 17.76
C ASP A 224 -0.24 24.02 19.22
N LYS A 225 -1.31 23.59 19.90
CA LYS A 225 -1.26 23.00 21.26
C LYS A 225 -0.57 21.63 21.30
N LEU A 226 -0.37 20.95 20.15
CA LEU A 226 0.29 19.63 20.08
C LEU A 226 1.83 19.71 20.19
N GLY A 227 2.44 20.87 20.45
CA GLY A 227 3.90 20.98 20.68
C GLY A 227 4.72 21.00 19.38
N SER A 228 5.72 20.12 19.23
CA SER A 228 6.63 20.08 18.05
C SER A 228 5.93 19.90 16.71
N PHE A 229 4.66 19.47 16.72
CA PHE A 229 3.82 19.30 15.55
C PHE A 229 3.24 20.62 15.02
N GLY A 230 3.05 21.64 15.87
CA GLY A 230 2.64 22.98 15.43
C GLY A 230 3.68 23.64 14.51
N THR A 231 4.97 23.40 14.77
CA THR A 231 6.07 23.87 13.92
C THR A 231 6.01 23.24 12.51
N ARG A 232 5.64 21.96 12.43
CA ARG A 232 5.47 21.23 11.17
C ARG A 232 4.31 21.81 10.36
N LEU A 233 3.17 22.07 10.99
CA LEU A 233 2.01 22.64 10.30
C LEU A 233 2.26 24.09 9.83
N LYS A 234 3.04 24.88 10.58
CA LYS A 234 3.50 26.20 10.13
C LYS A 234 4.34 26.11 8.85
N GLU A 235 5.21 25.09 8.76
CA GLU A 235 5.99 24.82 7.55
C GLU A 235 5.10 24.37 6.38
N VAL A 236 4.14 23.45 6.62
CA VAL A 236 3.14 23.01 5.62
C VAL A 236 2.37 24.22 5.07
N ARG A 237 1.87 25.11 5.94
CA ARG A 237 1.13 26.30 5.51
C ARG A 237 1.99 27.25 4.68
N ARG A 238 3.25 27.45 5.05
CA ARG A 238 4.17 28.27 4.25
C ARG A 238 4.31 27.69 2.83
N VAL A 239 4.47 26.38 2.71
CA VAL A 239 4.63 25.69 1.42
C VAL A 239 3.32 25.68 0.62
N LEU A 240 2.17 25.43 1.26
CA LEU A 240 0.85 25.44 0.59
C LEU A 240 0.44 26.82 0.05
N ARG A 241 0.91 27.92 0.67
CA ARG A 241 0.69 29.28 0.15
C ARG A 241 1.36 29.51 -1.21
N GLU A 242 2.44 28.80 -1.49
CA GLU A 242 3.20 28.90 -2.74
C GLU A 242 2.62 28.00 -3.86
N ALA A 243 1.63 27.14 -3.55
CA ALA A 243 0.97 26.26 -4.51
C ALA A 243 -0.18 26.95 -5.29
N HIS A 244 -0.33 26.59 -6.57
CA HIS A 244 -1.48 26.96 -7.41
C HIS A 244 -2.46 25.79 -7.51
N PHE A 245 -3.75 26.01 -7.23
CA PHE A 245 -4.82 25.00 -7.34
C PHE A 245 -6.00 25.59 -8.14
N VAL A 246 -6.65 24.77 -8.96
CA VAL A 246 -7.81 25.14 -9.79
C VAL A 246 -9.09 24.56 -9.20
N ASN A 247 -10.11 25.41 -9.06
CA ASN A 247 -11.45 25.00 -8.64
C ASN A 247 -12.30 24.72 -9.90
N LEU A 248 -12.57 23.44 -10.20
CA LEU A 248 -13.24 23.03 -11.45
C LEU A 248 -14.76 23.29 -11.51
N TYR A 249 -15.34 24.01 -10.55
CA TYR A 249 -16.78 24.31 -10.54
C TYR A 249 -17.16 25.68 -11.13
N SER A 250 -16.20 26.50 -11.58
CA SER A 250 -16.53 27.77 -12.26
C SER A 250 -16.74 27.57 -13.77
N THR A 251 -17.98 27.29 -14.19
CA THR A 251 -18.38 27.50 -15.58
C THR A 251 -18.74 28.97 -15.78
N SER A 252 -17.74 29.81 -16.03
CA SER A 252 -17.94 31.11 -16.69
C SER A 252 -16.64 31.58 -17.36
N PHE A 253 -16.78 31.89 -18.64
CA PHE A 253 -15.76 32.45 -19.52
C PHE A 253 -14.95 33.56 -18.83
N ILE A 254 -13.65 33.37 -18.69
CA ILE A 254 -12.69 34.48 -18.59
C ILE A 254 -11.73 34.42 -19.76
N SER A 255 -11.70 35.57 -20.43
CA SER A 255 -11.00 35.90 -21.66
C SER A 255 -9.51 35.64 -21.57
N SER A 256 -8.96 35.20 -22.70
CA SER A 256 -7.53 35.03 -22.97
C SER A 256 -6.75 36.31 -22.67
N SER A 257 -6.14 36.36 -21.48
CA SER A 257 -4.99 37.24 -21.26
C SER A 257 -3.73 36.46 -21.61
N LYS A 258 -3.07 36.92 -22.68
CA LYS A 258 -1.77 36.47 -23.17
C LYS A 258 -0.77 36.41 -22.01
N SER A 259 -0.53 35.23 -21.48
CA SER A 259 0.71 34.90 -20.79
C SER A 259 1.46 33.89 -21.65
N ILE A 260 2.69 34.26 -21.93
CA ILE A 260 3.63 33.58 -22.80
C ILE A 260 4.06 32.30 -22.08
N GLN A 261 3.35 31.22 -22.35
CA GLN A 261 3.83 29.86 -22.13
C GLN A 261 3.68 29.13 -23.46
N GLU A 262 4.72 29.27 -24.29
CA GLU A 262 5.04 28.25 -25.28
C GLU A 262 5.33 26.96 -24.52
N ASN A 263 4.25 26.23 -24.21
CA ASN A 263 4.33 24.80 -24.07
C ASN A 263 4.95 24.30 -25.37
N VAL A 264 6.15 23.75 -25.25
CA VAL A 264 6.72 22.87 -26.27
C VAL A 264 5.81 21.65 -26.30
N THR A 265 4.70 21.80 -27.02
CA THR A 265 3.90 20.70 -27.51
C THR A 265 4.81 19.96 -28.47
N ILE A 266 5.55 18.95 -27.98
CA ILE A 266 6.08 17.90 -28.86
C ILE A 266 4.89 17.03 -29.27
N SER A 267 3.99 17.61 -30.07
CA SER A 267 3.18 16.88 -31.02
C SER A 267 3.71 17.26 -32.41
N LYS A 268 4.94 16.83 -32.68
CA LYS A 268 5.30 16.41 -34.03
C LYS A 268 5.02 14.93 -34.06
N THR A 269 3.96 14.51 -34.75
CA THR A 269 3.83 13.14 -35.24
C THR A 269 5.06 12.88 -36.13
N CYS A 270 6.15 12.40 -35.53
CA CYS A 270 7.37 12.09 -36.26
C CYS A 270 7.08 10.82 -37.08
N THR A 271 6.83 10.98 -38.38
CA THR A 271 6.71 9.85 -39.29
C THR A 271 8.06 9.12 -39.33
N VAL A 272 8.09 7.90 -38.78
CA VAL A 272 9.31 7.08 -38.73
C VAL A 272 9.59 6.55 -40.14
N LYS A 273 10.73 6.95 -40.71
CA LYS A 273 11.20 6.57 -42.04
C LYS A 273 12.15 5.36 -42.00
N PRO A 274 12.39 4.68 -43.13
CA PRO A 274 13.34 3.57 -43.21
C PRO A 274 14.76 4.07 -42.91
N ARG A 275 15.53 3.30 -42.16
CA ARG A 275 16.89 3.67 -41.70
C ARG A 275 17.92 2.69 -42.23
N LEU A 276 19.12 3.20 -42.53
CA LEU A 276 20.23 2.37 -42.97
C LEU A 276 20.96 1.74 -41.77
N ILE A 277 21.23 0.44 -41.85
CA ILE A 277 22.07 -0.33 -40.92
C ILE A 277 23.10 -1.09 -41.75
N ALA A 278 24.30 -1.27 -41.21
CA ALA A 278 25.27 -2.22 -41.74
C ALA A 278 25.50 -3.34 -40.73
N ARG A 279 25.69 -4.59 -41.18
CA ARG A 279 26.20 -5.66 -40.32
C ARG A 279 27.50 -6.22 -40.86
N GLN A 280 28.45 -6.42 -39.97
CA GLN A 280 29.75 -6.97 -40.31
C GLN A 280 29.61 -8.47 -40.63
N ARG A 281 30.26 -8.90 -41.71
CA ARG A 281 30.35 -10.30 -42.15
C ARG A 281 31.84 -10.66 -42.26
N GLY A 282 32.39 -11.40 -41.30
CA GLY A 282 33.83 -11.62 -41.22
C GLY A 282 34.60 -10.36 -40.76
N LEU A 283 35.86 -10.20 -41.18
CA LEU A 283 36.74 -9.13 -40.68
C LEU A 283 36.65 -7.83 -41.50
N THR A 284 36.36 -7.88 -42.79
CA THR A 284 36.51 -6.76 -43.73
C THR A 284 35.31 -6.52 -44.66
N GLU A 285 34.18 -7.20 -44.44
CA GLU A 285 32.97 -7.05 -45.27
C GLU A 285 31.81 -6.51 -44.43
N TRP A 286 31.12 -5.50 -44.95
CA TRP A 286 29.90 -4.94 -44.35
C TRP A 286 28.73 -5.02 -45.32
N ASN A 287 27.61 -5.58 -44.85
CA ASN A 287 26.38 -5.65 -45.62
C ASN A 287 25.42 -4.54 -45.19
N LEU A 288 25.10 -3.63 -46.13
CA LEU A 288 24.10 -2.59 -45.93
C LEU A 288 22.68 -3.18 -46.03
N ARG A 289 21.82 -2.80 -45.09
CA ARG A 289 20.43 -3.24 -44.97
C ARG A 289 19.53 -2.07 -44.56
N LEU A 290 18.26 -2.13 -44.93
CA LEU A 290 17.24 -1.17 -44.48
C LEU A 290 16.39 -1.78 -43.38
N VAL A 291 16.24 -1.04 -42.28
CA VAL A 291 15.23 -1.34 -41.26
C VAL A 291 13.92 -0.69 -41.70
N ILE A 292 12.91 -1.52 -41.89
CA ILE A 292 11.57 -1.07 -42.28
C ILE A 292 10.80 -0.65 -41.03
N PRO A 293 10.18 0.55 -41.01
CA PRO A 293 9.37 1.00 -39.88
C PRO A 293 8.11 0.14 -39.72
N ASP A 294 7.44 0.26 -38.57
CA ASP A 294 6.15 -0.41 -38.36
C ASP A 294 5.09 0.17 -39.30
N ILE A 295 4.79 -0.60 -40.34
CA ILE A 295 3.75 -0.31 -41.32
C ILE A 295 2.48 -1.11 -41.04
N ALA A 296 2.58 -2.24 -40.32
CA ALA A 296 1.43 -3.07 -39.98
C ALA A 296 0.43 -2.31 -39.09
N THR A 297 0.92 -1.58 -38.09
CA THR A 297 0.08 -0.76 -37.21
C THR A 297 -0.59 0.40 -37.97
N SER A 298 0.13 1.04 -38.89
CA SER A 298 -0.44 2.11 -39.72
C SER A 298 -1.51 1.63 -40.70
N LEU A 299 -1.35 0.44 -41.27
CA LEU A 299 -2.38 -0.18 -42.10
C LEU A 299 -3.63 -0.52 -41.29
N ARG A 300 -3.48 -1.01 -40.05
CA ARG A 300 -4.61 -1.25 -39.14
C ARG A 300 -5.33 0.04 -38.76
N GLN A 301 -4.58 1.13 -38.48
CA GLN A 301 -5.15 2.45 -38.18
C GLN A 301 -5.89 3.05 -39.38
N ALA A 302 -5.46 2.74 -40.61
CA ALA A 302 -6.16 3.09 -41.84
C ALA A 302 -7.40 2.20 -42.13
N GLY A 303 -7.74 1.29 -41.21
CA GLY A 303 -8.91 0.40 -41.32
C GLY A 303 -8.74 -0.74 -42.32
N LEU A 304 -7.50 -1.13 -42.65
CA LEU A 304 -7.21 -2.21 -43.58
C LEU A 304 -6.89 -3.52 -42.85
N SER A 305 -7.39 -4.63 -43.37
CA SER A 305 -7.09 -5.99 -42.90
C SER A 305 -6.23 -6.77 -43.91
N PRO A 306 -5.58 -7.87 -43.49
CA PRO A 306 -4.86 -8.75 -44.40
C PRO A 306 -5.73 -9.30 -45.55
N LEU A 307 -7.02 -9.53 -45.28
CA LEU A 307 -8.00 -10.02 -46.26
C LEU A 307 -8.28 -8.98 -47.35
N ASP A 308 -8.39 -7.69 -46.99
CA ASP A 308 -8.62 -6.61 -47.95
C ASP A 308 -7.49 -6.53 -48.98
N LEU A 309 -6.24 -6.72 -48.53
CA LEU A 309 -5.06 -6.74 -49.40
C LEU A 309 -4.99 -8.01 -50.26
N GLU A 310 -5.49 -9.14 -49.76
CA GLU A 310 -5.59 -10.38 -50.53
C GLU A 310 -6.64 -10.26 -51.65
N HIS A 311 -7.81 -9.69 -51.35
CA HIS A 311 -8.86 -9.41 -52.34
C HIS A 311 -8.45 -8.38 -53.39
N SER A 312 -7.60 -7.41 -53.03
CA SER A 312 -7.07 -6.42 -53.99
C SER A 312 -6.11 -7.03 -55.03
N HIS A 313 -5.66 -8.28 -54.84
CA HIS A 313 -4.61 -8.93 -55.62
C HIS A 313 -3.30 -8.10 -55.72
N MET A 314 -3.09 -7.16 -54.80
CA MET A 314 -1.89 -6.33 -54.74
C MET A 314 -0.68 -7.20 -54.43
N ARG A 315 0.41 -6.96 -55.16
CA ARG A 315 1.73 -7.54 -54.90
C ARG A 315 2.75 -6.43 -54.74
N PHE A 316 3.76 -6.68 -53.92
CA PHE A 316 4.87 -5.76 -53.74
C PHE A 316 6.21 -6.49 -53.81
N ARG A 317 7.27 -5.76 -54.11
CA ARG A 317 8.65 -6.25 -54.03
C ARG A 317 9.57 -5.15 -53.52
N TYR A 318 10.74 -5.54 -53.06
CA TYR A 318 11.76 -4.60 -52.60
C TYR A 318 12.47 -3.92 -53.79
N TYR A 319 12.73 -2.62 -53.67
CA TYR A 319 13.47 -1.88 -54.69
C TYR A 319 14.91 -2.39 -54.82
N GLY A 320 15.29 -2.86 -56.01
CA GLY A 320 16.60 -3.51 -56.23
C GLY A 320 16.73 -4.94 -55.67
N GLY A 321 15.65 -5.51 -55.11
CA GLY A 321 15.53 -6.93 -54.82
C GLY A 321 15.20 -7.71 -56.10
N GLY A 322 15.60 -8.99 -56.17
CA GLY A 322 15.39 -9.83 -57.36
C GLY A 322 13.92 -9.99 -57.80
N ASN A 323 13.67 -10.77 -58.85
CA ASN A 323 12.38 -10.91 -59.54
C ASN A 323 11.20 -11.52 -58.74
N ALA A 324 11.28 -11.64 -57.41
CA ALA A 324 10.25 -12.27 -56.58
C ALA A 324 9.22 -11.25 -56.06
N TRP A 325 7.97 -11.36 -56.53
CA TRP A 325 6.84 -10.58 -56.03
C TRP A 325 6.18 -11.25 -54.82
N MET A 326 5.95 -10.48 -53.75
CA MET A 326 5.28 -10.93 -52.52
C MET A 326 3.80 -10.51 -52.50
N PRO A 327 2.91 -11.28 -51.87
CA PRO A 327 1.49 -10.92 -51.75
C PRO A 327 1.30 -9.74 -50.78
N GLY A 328 0.36 -8.83 -51.08
CA GLY A 328 0.10 -7.61 -50.31
C GLY A 328 -0.18 -7.84 -48.82
N ARG A 329 -0.79 -8.98 -48.45
CA ARG A 329 -0.99 -9.37 -47.04
C ARG A 329 0.31 -9.44 -46.23
N ALA A 330 1.44 -9.69 -46.87
CA ALA A 330 2.74 -9.79 -46.21
C ALA A 330 3.23 -8.43 -45.65
N LEU A 331 2.64 -7.29 -46.06
CA LEU A 331 2.94 -5.99 -45.46
C LEU A 331 2.63 -5.96 -43.95
N PHE A 332 1.67 -6.77 -43.48
CA PHE A 332 1.34 -6.87 -42.04
C PHE A 332 2.40 -7.62 -41.21
N SER A 333 3.43 -8.21 -41.84
CA SER A 333 4.55 -8.83 -41.12
C SER A 333 5.61 -7.82 -40.64
N TYR A 334 5.55 -6.57 -41.11
CA TYR A 334 6.51 -5.52 -40.78
C TYR A 334 6.04 -4.68 -39.59
N THR A 335 6.44 -5.12 -38.40
CA THR A 335 6.08 -4.54 -37.09
C THR A 335 7.18 -3.66 -36.47
N GLY A 336 8.14 -3.19 -37.27
CA GLY A 336 9.13 -2.18 -36.85
C GLY A 336 10.52 -2.67 -36.46
N GLY A 337 10.96 -3.83 -36.96
CA GLY A 337 12.32 -4.35 -36.75
C GLY A 337 12.84 -5.25 -37.86
N THR A 338 12.12 -5.37 -38.98
CA THR A 338 12.50 -6.22 -40.11
C THR A 338 13.63 -5.55 -40.90
N GLU A 339 14.70 -6.30 -41.17
CA GLU A 339 15.86 -5.84 -41.93
C GLU A 339 15.88 -6.47 -43.33
N GLU A 340 15.89 -5.65 -44.36
CA GLU A 340 15.97 -6.09 -45.76
C GLU A 340 17.31 -5.69 -46.39
N PRO A 341 17.91 -6.53 -47.26
CA PRO A 341 19.20 -6.24 -47.88
C PRO A 341 19.12 -5.07 -48.87
N LEU A 342 20.13 -4.20 -48.87
CA LEU A 342 20.24 -3.09 -49.83
C LEU A 342 21.23 -3.47 -50.94
N SER A 343 20.71 -3.90 -52.10
CA SER A 343 21.53 -4.35 -53.25
C SER A 343 22.17 -3.20 -54.02
N ALA A 344 21.48 -2.06 -54.15
CA ALA A 344 21.95 -0.88 -54.87
C ALA A 344 21.63 0.38 -54.04
N TYR A 345 22.58 1.30 -53.95
CA TYR A 345 22.39 2.54 -53.22
C TYR A 345 21.58 3.55 -54.07
N PRO A 346 20.59 4.25 -53.50
CA PRO A 346 19.73 5.18 -54.25
C PRO A 346 20.52 6.32 -54.89
N THR A 347 20.27 6.61 -56.16
CA THR A 347 20.64 7.89 -56.79
C THR A 347 19.54 8.94 -56.65
N ASP A 348 18.27 8.52 -56.61
CA ASP A 348 17.07 9.38 -56.45
C ASP A 348 16.16 8.90 -55.30
N ASN A 349 15.35 9.82 -54.76
CA ASN A 349 14.35 9.52 -53.73
C ASN A 349 13.34 8.50 -54.27
N HIS A 350 13.28 7.31 -53.67
CA HIS A 350 12.35 6.26 -54.08
C HIS A 350 11.64 5.61 -52.88
N SER A 351 10.54 4.94 -53.17
CA SER A 351 9.85 4.08 -52.19
C SER A 351 10.61 2.77 -52.06
N VAL A 352 10.83 2.31 -50.82
CA VAL A 352 11.49 1.02 -50.54
C VAL A 352 10.76 -0.16 -51.20
N PHE A 353 9.44 -0.06 -51.37
CA PHE A 353 8.63 -1.06 -52.05
C PHE A 353 8.10 -0.54 -53.39
N GLU A 354 8.14 -1.42 -54.39
CA GLU A 354 7.44 -1.30 -55.67
C GLU A 354 6.15 -2.11 -55.61
N PHE A 355 5.06 -1.56 -56.15
CA PHE A 355 3.74 -2.21 -56.18
C PHE A 355 3.34 -2.48 -57.64
N ASP A 356 2.86 -3.69 -57.93
CA ASP A 356 2.37 -4.06 -59.27
C ASP A 356 0.98 -3.42 -59.53
N ARG A 357 0.08 -3.58 -58.56
CA ARG A 357 -1.28 -3.03 -58.58
C ARG A 357 -1.49 -2.15 -57.33
N PRO A 358 -1.14 -0.86 -57.37
CA PRO A 358 -1.19 0.00 -56.20
C PRO A 358 -2.64 0.17 -55.72
N PHE A 359 -2.89 -0.19 -54.47
CA PHE A 359 -4.18 0.05 -53.82
C PHE A 359 -4.15 1.41 -53.12
N GLU A 360 -5.01 2.34 -53.54
CA GLU A 360 -4.93 3.76 -53.21
C GLU A 360 -4.85 4.05 -51.70
N LYS A 361 -5.65 3.33 -50.89
CA LYS A 361 -5.62 3.46 -49.42
C LYS A 361 -4.29 3.03 -48.80
N VAL A 362 -3.63 2.03 -49.35
CA VAL A 362 -2.31 1.55 -48.89
C VAL A 362 -1.24 2.55 -49.29
N THR A 363 -1.23 2.96 -50.56
CA THR A 363 -0.23 3.90 -51.06
C THR A 363 -0.31 5.23 -50.33
N ALA A 364 -1.51 5.78 -50.12
CA ALA A 364 -1.69 7.04 -49.38
C ALA A 364 -1.23 6.93 -47.91
N SER A 365 -1.46 5.80 -47.25
CA SER A 365 -1.09 5.60 -45.84
C SER A 365 0.42 5.37 -45.65
N LEU A 366 1.11 4.86 -46.67
CA LEU A 366 2.51 4.42 -46.56
C LEU A 366 3.51 5.32 -47.33
N GLN A 367 3.06 6.21 -48.22
CA GLN A 367 3.91 7.00 -49.11
C GLN A 367 5.03 7.75 -48.38
N GLU A 368 4.73 8.43 -47.27
CA GLU A 368 5.74 9.17 -46.50
C GLU A 368 6.63 8.26 -45.63
N ARG A 369 6.13 7.09 -45.24
CA ARG A 369 6.81 6.13 -44.34
C ARG A 369 7.74 5.17 -45.07
N LEU A 370 7.51 4.94 -46.35
CA LEU A 370 8.34 4.06 -47.19
C LEU A 370 9.34 4.84 -48.06
N LEU A 371 9.33 6.17 -48.00
CA LEU A 371 10.28 6.98 -48.76
C LEU A 371 11.68 6.86 -48.15
N PHE A 372 12.63 6.35 -48.93
CA PHE A 372 14.05 6.35 -48.59
C PHE A 372 14.77 7.42 -49.41
N PRO A 373 15.32 8.47 -48.76
CA PRO A 373 15.88 9.60 -49.49
C PRO A 373 17.24 9.26 -50.12
N ALA A 374 17.49 9.73 -51.34
CA ALA A 374 18.82 9.72 -51.93
C ALA A 374 19.67 10.77 -51.21
N THR A 375 20.55 10.30 -50.33
CA THR A 375 21.49 11.15 -49.59
C THR A 375 22.89 10.78 -50.03
N THR A 376 23.65 11.76 -50.49
CA THR A 376 25.01 11.56 -51.03
C THR A 376 26.01 11.06 -49.99
N LEU A 377 25.72 11.31 -48.71
CA LEU A 377 26.56 10.92 -47.58
C LEU A 377 25.71 10.50 -46.39
N ARG A 378 25.96 9.30 -45.85
CA ARG A 378 25.38 8.80 -44.61
C ARG A 378 26.47 8.36 -43.64
N LEU A 379 26.23 8.64 -42.37
CA LEU A 379 27.12 8.28 -41.27
C LEU A 379 26.45 7.18 -40.43
N LEU A 380 27.12 6.05 -40.25
CA LEU A 380 26.66 4.97 -39.38
C LEU A 380 27.64 4.76 -38.24
N LYS A 381 27.14 4.73 -37.00
CA LYS A 381 27.96 4.46 -35.81
C LYS A 381 28.10 2.96 -35.62
N VAL A 382 29.33 2.48 -35.55
CA VAL A 382 29.67 1.07 -35.25
C VAL A 382 29.46 0.79 -33.76
N ARG A 383 28.79 -0.32 -33.46
CA ARG A 383 28.51 -0.83 -32.11
C ARG A 383 29.39 -2.05 -31.82
N SER A 384 29.49 -2.41 -30.54
CA SER A 384 30.27 -3.56 -30.07
C SER A 384 29.76 -4.91 -30.56
N ASP A 385 28.51 -4.98 -31.01
CA ASP A 385 27.86 -6.19 -31.54
C ASP A 385 28.15 -6.43 -33.04
N GLY A 386 29.02 -5.63 -33.65
CA GLY A 386 29.32 -5.72 -35.08
C GLY A 386 28.22 -5.16 -35.99
N THR A 387 27.29 -4.36 -35.45
CA THR A 387 26.30 -3.61 -36.22
C THR A 387 26.66 -2.13 -36.30
N ALA A 388 26.34 -1.47 -37.41
CA ALA A 388 26.49 -0.03 -37.55
C ALA A 388 25.12 0.61 -37.84
N VAL A 389 24.74 1.63 -37.09
CA VAL A 389 23.41 2.25 -37.18
C VAL A 389 23.53 3.71 -37.61
N GLU A 390 22.68 4.13 -38.54
CA GLU A 390 22.64 5.50 -39.05
C GLU A 390 22.46 6.57 -37.95
N VAL A 391 23.30 7.61 -38.03
CA VAL A 391 23.25 8.82 -37.20
C VAL A 391 22.61 9.95 -38.02
N THR A 392 21.32 10.17 -37.83
CA THR A 392 20.53 11.16 -38.61
C THR A 392 21.09 12.59 -38.51
N GLY A 393 21.61 12.96 -37.35
CA GLY A 393 22.23 14.26 -37.13
C GLY A 393 23.56 14.44 -37.86
N ARG A 394 24.21 13.38 -38.37
CA ARG A 394 25.54 13.44 -39.00
C ARG A 394 26.63 14.05 -38.11
N HIS A 395 26.55 13.81 -36.80
CA HIS A 395 27.58 14.23 -35.84
C HIS A 395 28.39 13.03 -35.36
N VAL A 396 29.72 13.18 -35.34
CA VAL A 396 30.64 12.19 -34.75
C VAL A 396 31.02 12.58 -33.32
N LYS A 397 31.44 11.60 -32.52
CA LYS A 397 31.92 11.76 -31.13
C LYS A 397 33.29 11.10 -30.97
N ALA A 398 34.09 11.56 -30.01
CA ALA A 398 35.37 10.94 -29.67
C ALA A 398 35.24 9.48 -29.22
N ASN A 399 36.31 8.71 -29.44
CA ASN A 399 36.45 7.30 -29.08
C ASN A 399 35.33 6.40 -29.65
N GLN A 400 34.80 6.74 -30.82
CA GLN A 400 33.78 5.96 -31.51
C GLN A 400 34.23 5.68 -32.95
N ALA A 401 33.87 4.49 -33.43
CA ALA A 401 34.09 4.07 -34.80
C ALA A 401 32.82 4.30 -35.64
N TYR A 402 33.02 4.70 -36.88
CA TYR A 402 31.96 5.03 -37.82
C TYR A 402 32.23 4.41 -39.18
N LEU A 403 31.15 4.14 -39.91
CA LEU A 403 31.14 3.89 -41.34
C LEU A 403 30.58 5.10 -42.05
N LEU A 404 31.28 5.55 -43.08
CA LEU A 404 30.86 6.58 -44.00
C LEU A 404 30.42 5.90 -45.29
N VAL A 405 29.17 6.09 -45.68
CA VAL A 405 28.61 5.60 -46.95
C VAL A 405 28.45 6.80 -47.87
N CYS A 406 29.20 6.82 -48.96
CA CYS A 406 29.25 7.92 -49.92
C CYS A 406 28.87 7.43 -51.31
N SER A 407 27.99 8.17 -52.00
CA SER A 407 27.72 7.95 -53.43
C SER A 407 28.70 8.71 -54.33
N ASN A 408 29.43 9.67 -53.77
CA ASN A 408 30.37 10.54 -54.49
C ASN A 408 31.79 10.30 -53.98
N THR A 409 32.78 10.67 -54.80
CA THR A 409 34.20 10.54 -54.42
C THR A 409 34.55 11.46 -53.24
N VAL A 410 35.23 10.89 -52.24
CA VAL A 410 35.73 11.63 -51.07
C VAL A 410 37.06 12.30 -51.42
N PRO A 411 37.28 13.59 -51.11
CA PRO A 411 38.55 14.27 -51.39
C PRO A 411 39.73 13.60 -50.68
N THR A 412 40.89 13.50 -51.36
CA THR A 412 42.09 12.82 -50.82
C THR A 412 42.58 13.44 -49.51
N GLU A 413 42.49 14.76 -49.37
CA GLU A 413 42.84 15.49 -48.13
C GLU A 413 42.01 15.03 -46.91
N VAL A 414 40.76 14.63 -47.14
CA VAL A 414 39.85 14.14 -46.09
C VAL A 414 40.17 12.67 -45.74
N ILE A 415 40.54 11.87 -46.74
CA ILE A 415 40.97 10.48 -46.54
C ILE A 415 42.19 10.43 -45.62
N ASP A 416 43.18 11.28 -45.88
CA ASP A 416 44.41 11.31 -45.09
C ASP A 416 44.19 11.87 -43.67
N SER A 417 43.46 12.99 -43.56
CA SER A 417 43.22 13.65 -42.26
C SER A 417 42.34 12.84 -41.29
N LEU A 418 41.35 12.10 -41.80
CA LEU A 418 40.47 11.23 -41.00
C LEU A 418 40.92 9.78 -40.95
N SER A 419 41.99 9.42 -41.69
CA SER A 419 42.50 8.05 -41.81
C SER A 419 41.40 7.07 -42.26
N LEU A 420 40.68 7.42 -43.32
CA LEU A 420 39.59 6.61 -43.86
C LEU A 420 40.15 5.31 -44.47
N THR A 421 39.59 4.17 -44.07
CA THR A 421 39.94 2.84 -44.59
C THR A 421 38.81 2.29 -45.46
N PRO A 422 39.04 1.89 -46.72
CA PRO A 422 37.97 1.38 -47.57
C PRO A 422 37.54 -0.01 -47.09
N VAL A 423 36.23 -0.29 -47.14
CA VAL A 423 35.67 -1.59 -46.73
C VAL A 423 34.82 -2.21 -47.83
N GLN A 424 34.83 -3.54 -47.93
CA GLN A 424 34.06 -4.25 -48.94
C GLN A 424 32.56 -4.24 -48.60
N SER A 425 31.72 -3.92 -49.59
CA SER A 425 30.27 -3.95 -49.50
C SER A 425 29.69 -4.61 -50.75
N GLN A 426 28.60 -5.37 -50.58
CA GLN A 426 27.87 -5.98 -51.69
C GLN A 426 26.91 -5.01 -52.38
N THR A 427 26.72 -3.81 -51.83
CA THR A 427 25.85 -2.78 -52.38
C THR A 427 26.53 -2.03 -53.52
N THR A 428 25.92 -2.01 -54.70
CA THR A 428 26.44 -1.25 -55.84
C THR A 428 26.11 0.25 -55.74
N GLY A 429 27.00 1.11 -56.23
CA GLY A 429 26.76 2.55 -56.31
C GLY A 429 27.06 3.36 -55.05
N ALA A 430 27.72 2.77 -54.04
CA ALA A 430 28.25 3.50 -52.89
C ALA A 430 29.58 2.93 -52.41
N ASP A 431 30.52 3.83 -52.08
CA ASP A 431 31.76 3.49 -51.41
C ASP A 431 31.55 3.54 -49.90
N VAL A 432 32.10 2.56 -49.19
CA VAL A 432 32.00 2.46 -47.72
C VAL A 432 33.39 2.60 -47.12
N TRP A 433 33.55 3.58 -46.25
CA TRP A 433 34.80 3.88 -45.55
C TRP A 433 34.61 3.71 -44.05
N GLN A 434 35.59 3.12 -43.36
CA GLN A 434 35.63 3.01 -41.91
C GLN A 434 36.68 3.96 -41.34
N PHE A 435 36.32 4.64 -40.25
CA PHE A 435 37.24 5.50 -39.51
C PHE A 435 36.86 5.52 -38.03
N SER A 436 37.81 5.92 -37.18
CA SER A 436 37.61 6.05 -35.74
C SER A 436 38.05 7.43 -35.28
N ILE A 437 37.23 8.06 -34.44
CA ILE A 437 37.60 9.34 -33.85
C ILE A 437 38.47 9.06 -32.61
N PRO A 438 39.68 9.64 -32.52
CA PRO A 438 40.56 9.47 -31.36
C PRO A 438 39.96 10.09 -30.08
N THR A 439 40.57 9.80 -28.93
CA THR A 439 40.15 10.33 -27.62
C THR A 439 40.40 11.83 -27.45
N LYS A 440 41.37 12.39 -28.17
CA LYS A 440 41.59 13.84 -28.28
C LYS A 440 41.50 14.24 -29.75
N VAL A 441 40.67 15.21 -30.07
CA VAL A 441 40.44 15.67 -31.45
C VAL A 441 41.03 17.06 -31.62
N ASP A 442 41.83 17.22 -32.68
CA ASP A 442 42.47 18.47 -33.05
C ASP A 442 41.62 19.28 -34.03
N ALA A 443 41.95 20.58 -34.16
CA ALA A 443 41.24 21.51 -35.04
C ALA A 443 41.22 21.05 -36.51
N GLY A 444 42.31 20.42 -36.97
CA GLY A 444 42.44 19.92 -38.34
C GLY A 444 41.42 18.84 -38.68
N LYS A 445 41.17 17.89 -37.77
CA LYS A 445 40.15 16.85 -37.96
C LYS A 445 38.72 17.40 -37.90
N ILE A 446 38.45 18.37 -37.03
CA ILE A 446 37.13 19.02 -36.98
C ILE A 446 36.86 19.76 -38.30
N ALA A 447 37.85 20.47 -38.84
CA ALA A 447 37.75 21.12 -40.14
C ALA A 447 37.53 20.11 -41.29
N ALA A 448 38.22 18.97 -41.26
CA ALA A 448 38.06 17.89 -42.25
C ALA A 448 36.66 17.22 -42.18
N LEU A 449 36.09 17.03 -40.99
CA LEU A 449 34.71 16.56 -40.83
C LEU A 449 33.72 17.57 -41.40
N SER A 450 33.93 18.85 -41.11
CA SER A 450 33.07 19.93 -41.56
C SER A 450 33.08 20.09 -43.09
N SER A 451 34.20 19.84 -43.77
CA SER A 451 34.31 19.98 -45.23
C SER A 451 33.48 18.94 -45.99
N ILE A 452 33.19 17.79 -45.38
CA ILE A 452 32.29 16.76 -45.92
C ILE A 452 30.87 16.82 -45.34
N GLY A 453 30.55 17.89 -44.59
CA GLY A 453 29.21 18.11 -44.02
C GLY A 453 28.89 17.22 -42.81
N LEU A 454 29.91 16.73 -42.10
CA LEU A 454 29.78 16.09 -40.79
C LEU A 454 30.06 17.10 -39.68
N GLY A 455 29.20 17.09 -38.65
CA GLY A 455 29.41 17.88 -37.44
C GLY A 455 30.21 17.10 -36.39
N TYR A 456 30.72 17.81 -35.39
CA TYR A 456 31.34 17.20 -34.22
C TYR A 456 30.45 17.44 -33.01
N LYS A 457 30.06 16.38 -32.30
CA LYS A 457 29.37 16.53 -31.01
C LYS A 457 30.42 16.41 -29.91
N LEU A 458 30.60 17.52 -29.19
CA LEU A 458 31.55 17.60 -28.09
C LEU A 458 31.25 16.51 -27.06
N GLY A 459 32.28 15.80 -26.62
CA GLY A 459 32.21 14.91 -25.47
C GLY A 459 32.84 15.63 -24.28
N ILE A 460 32.02 16.37 -23.54
CA ILE A 460 32.38 16.83 -22.20
C ILE A 460 31.92 15.74 -21.23
N ARG A 461 32.86 14.92 -20.77
CA ARG A 461 32.58 14.01 -19.66
C ARG A 461 32.37 14.83 -18.41
N ALA A 462 31.12 14.85 -17.93
CA ALA A 462 30.75 15.38 -16.64
C ALA A 462 30.52 14.23 -15.66
N GLU A 463 31.47 13.98 -14.77
CA GLU A 463 31.32 12.98 -13.71
C GLU A 463 31.03 13.68 -12.37
N SER A 464 30.03 13.21 -11.63
CA SER A 464 29.71 13.79 -10.32
C SER A 464 30.86 13.57 -9.34
N ILE A 465 31.24 14.59 -8.59
CA ILE A 465 32.27 14.49 -7.55
C ILE A 465 31.62 14.61 -6.17
N GLY A 466 32.07 13.77 -5.23
CA GLY A 466 31.55 13.73 -3.87
C GLY A 466 30.49 12.65 -3.73
N MET A 467 29.28 13.02 -3.32
CA MET A 467 28.17 12.08 -3.28
C MET A 467 27.74 11.72 -4.70
N THR A 468 27.67 10.43 -5.00
CA THR A 468 27.28 9.94 -6.32
C THR A 468 25.83 10.34 -6.62
N ALA A 469 25.62 11.00 -7.75
CA ALA A 469 24.29 11.33 -8.23
C ALA A 469 23.46 10.05 -8.41
N ARG A 470 22.19 10.10 -8.02
CA ARG A 470 21.25 9.01 -8.27
C ARG A 470 20.81 9.08 -9.72
N TRP A 471 20.44 7.96 -10.32
CA TRP A 471 19.96 7.93 -11.70
C TRP A 471 18.45 7.71 -11.72
N ASN A 472 17.71 8.59 -12.41
CA ASN A 472 16.27 8.45 -12.60
C ASN A 472 15.97 7.97 -14.03
N ASN A 473 15.50 6.72 -14.13
CA ASN A 473 15.18 6.06 -15.40
C ASN A 473 14.00 6.68 -16.16
N VAL A 474 13.12 7.44 -15.50
CA VAL A 474 11.90 7.99 -16.12
C VAL A 474 12.21 9.24 -16.93
N ASP A 475 13.00 10.15 -16.34
CA ASP A 475 13.31 11.45 -16.93
C ASP A 475 14.70 11.49 -17.60
N ASP A 476 15.46 10.39 -17.55
CA ASP A 476 16.85 10.30 -18.03
C ASP A 476 17.76 11.36 -17.38
N ALA A 477 17.58 11.58 -16.07
CA ALA A 477 18.17 12.69 -15.32
C ALA A 477 19.04 12.24 -14.15
N LEU A 478 20.10 13.03 -13.86
CA LEU A 478 20.90 12.93 -12.64
C LEU A 478 20.13 13.53 -11.46
N GLU A 479 19.91 12.75 -10.42
CA GLU A 479 19.11 13.13 -9.26
C GLU A 479 19.96 13.44 -8.03
N PHE A 480 19.79 14.65 -7.50
CA PHE A 480 20.42 15.16 -6.28
C PHE A 480 19.36 15.59 -5.25
N LEU A 481 19.77 15.63 -3.98
CA LEU A 481 18.96 16.19 -2.90
C LEU A 481 19.23 17.69 -2.72
N ASP A 482 18.25 18.43 -2.24
CA ASP A 482 18.36 19.85 -1.84
C ASP A 482 19.44 20.12 -0.77
N THR A 483 19.81 19.09 -0.01
CA THR A 483 20.90 19.15 0.97
C THR A 483 22.29 18.91 0.38
N GLU A 484 22.36 18.34 -0.83
CA GLU A 484 23.60 17.95 -1.52
C GLU A 484 24.14 19.13 -2.35
N VAL A 485 25.47 19.21 -2.46
CA VAL A 485 26.14 20.18 -3.33
C VAL A 485 26.41 19.52 -4.66
N VAL A 486 25.95 20.13 -5.75
CA VAL A 486 26.13 19.60 -7.10
C VAL A 486 27.51 20.00 -7.60
N MET A 487 28.40 19.02 -7.75
CA MET A 487 29.77 19.21 -8.22
C MET A 487 30.08 18.24 -9.36
N PHE A 488 30.76 18.74 -10.38
CA PHE A 488 31.17 17.94 -11.54
C PHE A 488 32.65 18.08 -11.84
N TYR A 489 33.22 16.97 -12.28
CA TYR A 489 34.47 16.87 -13.00
C TYR A 489 34.16 17.04 -14.48
N LEU A 490 34.70 18.06 -15.13
CA LEU A 490 34.61 18.26 -16.57
C LEU A 490 35.93 17.87 -17.24
N ALA A 491 35.85 16.95 -18.20
CA ALA A 491 36.92 16.64 -19.13
C ALA A 491 36.43 16.75 -20.57
N SER A 492 37.09 17.60 -21.35
CA SER A 492 36.81 17.81 -22.77
C SER A 492 37.69 16.91 -23.62
N ASP A 493 37.12 16.36 -24.70
CA ASP A 493 37.85 15.63 -25.74
C ASP A 493 38.50 16.55 -26.80
N VAL A 494 38.27 17.86 -26.71
CA VAL A 494 38.92 18.92 -27.51
C VAL A 494 39.67 19.88 -26.57
N GLU A 495 40.87 20.33 -26.96
CA GLU A 495 41.56 21.42 -26.27
C GLU A 495 40.75 22.71 -26.48
N ALA A 496 40.14 23.24 -25.43
CA ALA A 496 39.31 24.44 -25.50
C ALA A 496 40.02 25.60 -24.80
N ASP A 497 39.94 26.80 -25.36
CA ASP A 497 40.46 28.01 -24.70
C ASP A 497 39.52 28.46 -23.58
N GLU A 498 38.22 28.21 -23.74
CA GLU A 498 37.18 28.57 -22.80
C GLU A 498 36.03 27.55 -22.83
N LEU A 499 35.49 27.19 -21.66
CA LEU A 499 34.27 26.40 -21.50
C LEU A 499 33.14 27.33 -21.11
N GLN A 500 32.01 27.22 -21.82
CA GLN A 500 30.80 27.95 -21.53
C GLN A 500 29.76 27.00 -20.92
N ILE A 501 29.17 27.43 -19.81
CA ILE A 501 28.16 26.68 -19.06
C ILE A 501 26.90 27.52 -18.99
N ILE A 502 25.78 26.97 -19.46
CA ILE A 502 24.46 27.59 -19.40
C ILE A 502 23.57 26.69 -18.54
N ILE A 503 22.97 27.27 -17.50
CA ILE A 503 21.99 26.57 -16.65
C ILE A 503 20.62 27.15 -16.97
N ASN A 504 19.71 26.33 -17.48
CA ASN A 504 18.41 26.72 -17.99
C ASN A 504 18.52 27.82 -19.07
N LYS A 505 17.91 28.98 -18.85
CA LYS A 505 17.98 30.16 -19.72
C LYS A 505 18.76 31.32 -19.07
N HIS A 506 19.60 31.04 -18.08
CA HIS A 506 20.43 32.06 -17.43
C HIS A 506 21.62 32.46 -18.31
N PRO A 507 22.19 33.66 -18.09
CA PRO A 507 23.36 34.10 -18.85
C PRO A 507 24.51 33.10 -18.74
N PRO A 508 25.25 32.88 -19.83
CA PRO A 508 26.34 31.92 -19.86
C PRO A 508 27.45 32.29 -18.88
N VAL A 509 27.97 31.29 -18.18
CA VAL A 509 29.18 31.39 -17.36
C VAL A 509 30.35 30.86 -18.16
N HIS A 510 31.41 31.65 -18.22
CA HIS A 510 32.62 31.35 -18.97
C HIS A 510 33.76 30.98 -18.02
N LEU A 511 34.46 29.88 -18.31
CA LEU A 511 35.51 29.31 -17.47
C LEU A 511 36.71 28.93 -18.34
N ARG A 512 37.93 29.26 -17.90
CA ARG A 512 39.14 28.77 -18.57
C ARG A 512 39.48 27.37 -18.04
N PRO A 513 39.58 26.35 -18.90
CA PRO A 513 39.94 25.01 -18.45
C PRO A 513 41.38 24.95 -17.94
N GLU A 514 41.62 24.10 -16.95
CA GLU A 514 42.95 23.88 -16.37
C GLU A 514 43.92 23.23 -17.39
N PRO A 515 45.24 23.49 -17.32
CA PRO A 515 46.22 22.99 -18.29
C PRO A 515 46.29 21.47 -18.43
N ASN A 516 45.81 20.74 -17.43
CA ASN A 516 45.73 19.28 -17.41
C ASN A 516 44.46 18.72 -18.09
N GLY A 517 43.57 19.58 -18.61
CA GLY A 517 42.30 19.22 -19.24
C GLY A 517 41.20 18.78 -18.26
N LYS A 518 41.41 18.97 -16.95
CA LYS A 518 40.57 18.49 -15.85
C LYS A 518 40.04 19.68 -15.05
N THR A 519 38.80 20.09 -15.31
CA THR A 519 38.21 21.28 -14.67
C THR A 519 37.16 20.88 -13.65
N PHE A 520 37.28 21.37 -12.42
CA PHE A 520 36.35 21.11 -11.34
C PHE A 520 35.35 22.26 -11.24
N ILE A 521 34.05 21.95 -11.28
CA ILE A 521 32.99 22.94 -11.12
C ILE A 521 32.08 22.58 -9.94
N SER A 522 31.63 23.62 -9.22
CA SER A 522 30.58 23.51 -8.21
C SER A 522 29.42 24.40 -8.61
N LEU A 523 28.24 23.80 -8.79
CA LEU A 523 26.99 24.51 -9.01
C LEU A 523 26.32 24.90 -7.67
N GLY A 524 26.96 24.58 -6.55
CA GLY A 524 26.44 24.85 -5.21
C GLY A 524 25.26 23.96 -4.84
N LYS A 525 24.48 24.40 -3.85
CA LYS A 525 23.19 23.80 -3.51
C LYS A 525 22.13 24.41 -4.43
N LEU A 526 21.67 23.62 -5.39
CA LEU A 526 20.61 24.03 -6.29
C LEU A 526 19.25 23.91 -5.57
N PRO A 527 18.30 24.83 -5.80
CA PRO A 527 16.93 24.67 -5.33
C PRO A 527 16.25 23.43 -5.90
N ILE A 528 15.09 23.07 -5.38
CA ILE A 528 14.29 21.93 -5.88
C ILE A 528 13.76 22.27 -7.28
N GLY A 529 13.94 21.36 -8.24
CA GLY A 529 13.51 21.57 -9.61
C GLY A 529 14.28 20.74 -10.64
N LEU A 530 13.92 20.93 -11.91
CA LEU A 530 14.66 20.39 -13.05
C LEU A 530 15.56 21.49 -13.62
N TYR A 531 16.81 21.14 -13.88
CA TYR A 531 17.84 22.02 -14.40
C TYR A 531 18.44 21.41 -15.65
N TYR A 532 18.43 22.18 -16.73
CA TYR A 532 19.10 21.87 -17.98
C TYR A 532 20.47 22.53 -17.97
N VAL A 533 21.54 21.75 -17.93
CA VAL A 533 22.90 22.27 -18.00
C VAL A 533 23.44 21.99 -19.39
N SER A 534 23.63 23.05 -20.18
CA SER A 534 24.28 22.99 -21.49
C SER A 534 25.74 23.39 -21.36
N LEU A 535 26.63 22.54 -21.87
CA LEU A 535 28.07 22.69 -21.83
C LEU A 535 28.62 22.83 -23.26
N SER A 536 29.31 23.93 -23.53
CA SER A 536 29.96 24.21 -24.81
C SER A 536 31.45 24.51 -24.62
N ALA A 537 32.28 24.14 -25.60
CA ALA A 537 33.67 24.55 -25.69
C ALA A 537 33.81 25.66 -26.74
N LEU A 538 34.47 26.74 -26.36
CA LEU A 538 34.80 27.89 -27.19
C LEU A 538 36.32 27.92 -27.42
N GLY A 539 36.75 28.28 -28.63
CA GLY A 539 38.17 28.56 -28.93
C GLY A 539 38.82 27.70 -30.02
N VAL A 540 38.26 26.53 -30.38
CA VAL A 540 38.86 25.70 -31.45
C VAL A 540 37.88 25.47 -32.59
N ALA A 541 38.26 26.00 -33.77
CA ALA A 541 37.56 25.94 -35.06
C ALA A 541 36.08 26.41 -35.04
N THR A 542 35.89 27.73 -35.22
CA THR A 542 34.66 28.39 -35.69
C THR A 542 33.33 27.78 -35.23
N GLY A 543 32.93 28.12 -34.00
CA GLY A 543 31.63 28.66 -33.57
C GLY A 543 30.26 28.11 -34.01
N SER A 544 30.14 27.20 -34.99
CA SER A 544 28.82 26.76 -35.50
C SER A 544 28.61 25.26 -35.67
N ASN A 545 29.67 24.43 -35.64
CA ASN A 545 29.58 22.99 -35.94
C ASN A 545 29.85 22.06 -34.75
N ILE A 546 29.96 22.63 -33.54
CA ILE A 546 30.12 21.87 -32.29
C ILE A 546 28.79 21.93 -31.53
N ILE A 547 28.11 20.79 -31.42
CA ILE A 547 26.88 20.70 -30.61
C ILE A 547 27.25 20.56 -29.14
N SER A 548 26.67 21.43 -28.30
CA SER A 548 26.79 21.39 -26.84
C SER A 548 26.31 20.06 -26.25
N GLU A 549 26.92 19.66 -25.15
CA GLU A 549 26.45 18.54 -24.35
C GLU A 549 25.40 19.03 -23.34
N GLU A 550 24.28 18.34 -23.23
CA GLU A 550 23.20 18.69 -22.31
C GLU A 550 23.11 17.63 -21.22
N ILE A 551 23.06 18.10 -19.98
CA ILE A 551 22.89 17.28 -18.78
C ILE A 551 21.61 17.72 -18.10
N LEU A 552 20.70 16.77 -17.87
CA LEU A 552 19.50 17.01 -17.11
C LEU A 552 19.75 16.67 -15.64
N ILE A 553 19.53 17.66 -14.76
CA ILE A 553 19.69 17.52 -13.33
C ILE A 553 18.32 17.70 -12.66
N ARG A 554 17.89 16.72 -11.88
CA ARG A 554 16.73 16.82 -11.00
C ARG A 554 17.21 17.01 -9.57
N VAL A 555 16.84 18.13 -8.96
CA VAL A 555 16.99 18.33 -7.53
C VAL A 555 15.64 18.09 -6.90
N ARG A 556 15.55 17.10 -6.02
CA ARG A 556 14.38 16.89 -5.18
C ARG A 556 14.74 17.14 -3.73
N LEU A 557 13.75 17.22 -2.86
CA LEU A 557 14.07 17.22 -1.44
C LEU A 557 14.71 15.90 -1.05
N ALA A 558 15.67 16.02 -0.13
CA ALA A 558 15.89 14.95 0.82
C ALA A 558 14.52 14.54 1.36
N ALA A 559 14.14 13.28 1.13
CA ALA A 559 12.96 12.74 1.78
C ALA A 559 13.11 13.09 3.28
N PRO A 560 12.14 13.80 3.88
CA PRO A 560 12.22 14.13 5.30
C PRO A 560 12.47 12.80 5.99
N TRP A 561 13.61 12.74 6.68
CA TRP A 561 14.21 11.52 7.19
C TRP A 561 13.10 10.67 7.80
N GLN A 562 12.64 9.66 7.05
CA GLN A 562 11.59 8.79 7.54
C GLN A 562 12.12 8.11 8.80
N LYS A 563 11.18 7.71 9.65
CA LYS A 563 11.34 7.16 11.01
C LYS A 563 12.46 6.12 11.21
N THR A 564 13.14 5.65 10.18
CA THR A 564 14.33 4.80 10.20
C THR A 564 15.61 5.48 10.72
N VAL A 565 15.69 6.81 10.84
CA VAL A 565 16.86 7.46 11.48
C VAL A 565 16.48 8.62 12.41
N SER A 566 15.51 8.42 13.30
CA SER A 566 15.52 9.19 14.56
C SER A 566 16.69 8.77 15.47
N GLY A 567 17.48 7.78 15.07
CA GLY A 567 18.68 7.35 15.77
C GLY A 567 19.95 7.74 15.03
N LYS A 568 20.65 8.77 15.50
CA LYS A 568 22.11 8.62 15.70
C LYS A 568 22.36 7.64 16.87
N ALA A 569 21.67 6.51 16.88
CA ALA A 569 21.53 5.71 18.06
C ALA A 569 22.40 4.47 17.94
N GLY A 570 23.25 4.22 18.93
CA GLY A 570 23.96 2.95 19.01
C GLY A 570 23.02 1.75 19.22
N VAL A 571 21.69 1.92 19.23
CA VAL A 571 20.74 0.90 19.64
C VAL A 571 19.72 0.62 18.57
N SER A 572 19.38 -0.66 18.41
CA SER A 572 18.30 -1.12 17.58
C SER A 572 17.34 -2.11 18.26
N LEU A 573 16.06 -2.00 17.94
CA LEU A 573 14.95 -2.85 18.35
C LEU A 573 14.14 -3.27 17.11
N LYS A 574 14.10 -4.58 16.82
CA LYS A 574 13.36 -5.14 15.68
C LYS A 574 12.47 -6.29 16.10
N LEU A 575 11.36 -6.47 15.40
CA LEU A 575 10.46 -7.61 15.57
C LEU A 575 10.73 -8.66 14.48
N GLU A 576 10.88 -9.92 14.88
CA GLU A 576 11.05 -11.06 13.98
C GLU A 576 9.89 -12.07 14.15
N PRO A 577 9.11 -12.36 13.09
CA PRO A 577 9.20 -11.80 11.73
C PRO A 577 8.77 -10.32 11.66
N GLN A 578 9.27 -9.59 10.65
CA GLN A 578 8.91 -8.19 10.45
C GLN A 578 7.40 -8.05 10.19
N GLY A 579 6.78 -7.06 10.85
CA GLY A 579 5.34 -6.81 10.73
C GLY A 579 4.47 -7.80 11.51
N ALA A 580 5.04 -8.62 12.40
CA ALA A 580 4.25 -9.50 13.25
C ALA A 580 3.26 -8.72 14.13
N THR A 581 2.10 -9.32 14.39
CA THR A 581 1.03 -8.70 15.18
C THR A 581 1.30 -8.79 16.68
N LEU A 582 0.56 -8.02 17.48
CA LEU A 582 0.62 -8.10 18.94
C LEU A 582 0.30 -9.52 19.42
N GLU A 583 -0.69 -10.18 18.83
CA GLU A 583 -1.09 -11.55 19.19
C GLU A 583 0.04 -12.54 18.91
N GLN A 584 0.70 -12.43 17.75
CA GLN A 584 1.84 -13.28 17.43
C GLN A 584 2.99 -13.08 18.42
N PHE A 585 3.20 -11.86 18.91
CA PHE A 585 4.19 -11.58 19.96
C PHE A 585 3.78 -12.15 21.32
N LEU A 586 2.51 -12.02 21.71
CA LEU A 586 1.97 -12.58 22.96
C LEU A 586 1.97 -14.12 22.96
N ASP A 587 1.72 -14.75 21.82
CA ASP A 587 1.73 -16.20 21.63
C ASP A 587 3.14 -16.79 21.46
N HIS A 588 4.19 -15.97 21.62
CA HIS A 588 5.59 -16.33 21.42
C HIS A 588 5.95 -16.80 19.99
N ALA A 589 5.10 -16.50 19.00
CA ALA A 589 5.37 -16.75 17.58
C ALA A 589 6.26 -15.65 16.95
N ALA A 590 6.42 -14.51 17.63
CA ALA A 590 7.33 -13.44 17.27
C ALA A 590 8.26 -13.07 18.44
N THR A 591 9.47 -12.61 18.13
CA THR A 591 10.49 -12.23 19.12
C THR A 591 11.07 -10.85 18.84
N LEU A 592 11.47 -10.14 19.89
CA LEU A 592 12.16 -8.86 19.76
C LEU A 592 13.67 -9.09 19.76
N ARG A 593 14.33 -8.52 18.76
CA ARG A 593 15.79 -8.48 18.62
C ARG A 593 16.32 -7.16 19.11
N PHE A 594 17.24 -7.22 20.09
CA PHE A 594 17.88 -6.07 20.68
C PHE A 594 19.35 -6.01 20.23
N MET A 595 19.76 -4.91 19.61
CA MET A 595 21.15 -4.64 19.31
C MET A 595 21.60 -3.37 20.02
N ALA A 596 22.65 -3.42 20.82
CA ALA A 596 23.23 -2.26 21.49
C ALA A 596 24.73 -2.50 21.79
N PRO A 597 25.56 -1.44 21.90
CA PRO A 597 26.98 -1.57 22.21
C PRO A 597 27.19 -2.31 23.52
N ALA A 598 28.06 -3.31 23.49
CA ALA A 598 28.38 -4.12 24.65
C ALA A 598 28.83 -3.26 25.84
N GLY A 599 28.34 -3.61 27.04
CA GLY A 599 28.70 -2.97 28.31
C GLY A 599 27.89 -1.72 28.66
N ARG A 600 27.04 -1.20 27.76
CA ARG A 600 26.18 -0.04 28.01
C ARG A 600 24.84 -0.44 28.65
N ILE A 601 24.22 0.50 29.37
CA ILE A 601 22.92 0.30 30.02
C ILE A 601 21.82 0.87 29.13
N VAL A 602 20.94 0.01 28.63
CA VAL A 602 19.75 0.39 27.85
C VAL A 602 18.52 0.42 28.76
N LYS A 603 17.64 1.40 28.54
CA LYS A 603 16.36 1.52 29.25
C LYS A 603 15.24 1.02 28.35
N LEU A 604 14.39 0.15 28.89
CA LEU A 604 13.23 -0.40 28.20
C LEU A 604 11.94 0.07 28.85
N GLU A 605 10.98 0.50 28.04
CA GLU A 605 9.65 0.94 28.49
C GLU A 605 8.56 0.60 27.49
N ILE A 606 7.34 0.43 27.98
CA ILE A 606 6.12 0.24 27.20
C ILE A 606 5.28 1.50 27.32
N ARG A 607 4.82 2.01 26.19
CA ARG A 607 3.96 3.20 26.10
C ARG A 607 2.61 2.81 25.54
N PHE A 608 1.56 3.18 26.24
CA PHE A 608 0.18 2.91 25.84
C PHE A 608 -0.49 4.19 25.36
N PHE A 609 -0.97 4.15 24.13
CA PHE A 609 -1.62 5.27 23.49
C PHE A 609 -3.13 5.02 23.36
N ASN A 610 -3.89 6.06 23.61
CA ASN A 610 -5.29 6.13 23.21
C ASN A 610 -5.39 6.28 21.68
N ALA A 611 -6.60 6.19 21.15
CA ALA A 611 -6.83 6.32 19.71
C ALA A 611 -6.54 7.72 19.14
N ASP A 612 -6.53 8.76 19.98
CA ASP A 612 -6.05 10.12 19.69
C ASP A 612 -4.54 10.26 19.65
N GLY A 613 -3.81 9.17 19.91
CA GLY A 613 -2.37 9.19 20.00
C GLY A 613 -1.85 9.93 21.24
N THR A 614 -2.72 10.22 22.22
CA THR A 614 -2.29 10.68 23.54
C THR A 614 -1.71 9.51 24.32
N LEU A 615 -0.56 9.77 24.94
CA LEU A 615 0.08 8.82 25.85
C LEU A 615 -0.66 8.88 27.18
N PHE A 616 -1.33 7.80 27.57
CA PHE A 616 -2.06 7.76 28.84
C PHE A 616 -1.33 6.94 29.91
N HIS A 617 -0.42 6.04 29.51
CA HIS A 617 0.37 5.24 30.46
C HIS A 617 1.76 4.89 29.93
N ILE A 618 2.74 4.88 30.82
CA ILE A 618 4.11 4.42 30.56
C ILE A 618 4.46 3.38 31.63
N GLU A 619 4.86 2.19 31.20
CA GLU A 619 5.34 1.13 32.07
C GLU A 619 6.85 0.91 31.88
N PRO A 620 7.69 1.21 32.89
CA PRO A 620 9.12 0.94 32.81
C PRO A 620 9.39 -0.57 32.99
N ILE A 621 10.08 -1.17 32.01
CA ILE A 621 10.48 -2.58 32.05
C ILE A 621 11.81 -2.75 32.80
N GLY A 622 12.65 -1.73 32.78
CA GLY A 622 13.88 -1.65 33.58
C GLY A 622 15.11 -1.29 32.75
N ASN A 623 16.26 -1.36 33.42
CA ASN A 623 17.57 -1.02 32.88
C ASN A 623 18.40 -2.30 32.70
N TYR A 624 18.93 -2.53 31.51
CA TYR A 624 19.64 -3.77 31.16
C TYR A 624 21.01 -3.47 30.57
N LYS A 625 22.01 -4.28 30.90
CA LYS A 625 23.36 -4.14 30.34
C LYS A 625 23.46 -4.95 29.04
N ALA A 626 23.85 -4.32 27.94
CA ALA A 626 23.99 -4.97 26.64
C ALA A 626 25.25 -5.88 26.56
N PRO A 627 25.25 -6.98 25.79
CA PRO A 627 24.11 -7.50 25.01
C PRO A 627 23.03 -8.09 25.92
N VAL A 628 21.78 -7.89 25.52
CA VAL A 628 20.63 -8.36 26.29
C VAL A 628 20.13 -9.68 25.69
N ASP A 629 19.63 -10.59 26.52
CA ASP A 629 19.03 -11.84 26.07
C ASP A 629 17.63 -11.56 25.48
N ASP A 630 17.55 -11.60 24.15
CA ASP A 630 16.36 -11.34 23.34
C ASP A 630 15.14 -12.16 23.79
N GLU A 631 15.33 -13.46 24.04
CA GLU A 631 14.25 -14.37 24.43
C GLU A 631 13.75 -14.05 25.84
N ARG A 632 14.68 -13.82 26.77
CA ARG A 632 14.34 -13.52 28.15
C ARG A 632 13.58 -12.20 28.27
N ILE A 633 13.99 -11.17 27.55
CA ILE A 633 13.30 -9.88 27.54
C ILE A 633 11.94 -9.99 26.87
N SER A 634 11.85 -10.67 25.72
CA SER A 634 10.57 -10.89 25.04
C SER A 634 9.58 -11.60 25.97
N LYS A 635 10.01 -12.66 26.67
CA LYS A 635 9.18 -13.35 27.68
C LYS A 635 8.77 -12.43 28.83
N LEU A 636 9.66 -11.58 29.32
CA LEU A 636 9.36 -10.65 30.42
C LEU A 636 8.36 -9.56 29.99
N ILE A 637 8.47 -9.03 28.77
CA ILE A 637 7.52 -8.07 28.21
C ILE A 637 6.15 -8.74 28.04
N VAL A 638 6.09 -9.96 27.50
CA VAL A 638 4.84 -10.73 27.39
C VAL A 638 4.21 -10.97 28.76
N GLN A 639 5.01 -11.36 29.76
CA GLN A 639 4.53 -11.53 31.15
C GLN A 639 3.97 -10.23 31.73
N LYS A 640 4.59 -9.08 31.43
CA LYS A 640 4.11 -7.77 31.87
C LYS A 640 2.81 -7.37 31.18
N LEU A 641 2.70 -7.55 29.86
CA LEU A 641 1.50 -7.25 29.09
C LEU A 641 0.32 -8.17 29.46
N THR A 642 0.59 -9.40 29.88
CA THR A 642 -0.42 -10.39 30.29
C THR A 642 -0.70 -10.38 31.80
N ALA A 643 -0.03 -9.53 32.58
CA ALA A 643 -0.30 -9.43 34.01
C ALA A 643 -1.61 -8.68 34.27
N ASP A 644 -2.33 -9.09 35.31
CA ASP A 644 -3.66 -8.55 35.68
C ASP A 644 -3.71 -7.03 35.81
N ASN A 645 -2.59 -6.40 36.19
CA ASN A 645 -2.50 -4.95 36.35
C ASN A 645 -2.44 -4.18 35.02
N TYR A 646 -2.06 -4.83 33.91
CA TYR A 646 -1.82 -4.18 32.62
C TYR A 646 -2.74 -4.67 31.50
N ILE A 647 -3.46 -5.77 31.68
CA ILE A 647 -4.47 -6.26 30.73
C ILE A 647 -5.46 -5.15 30.36
N GLU A 648 -5.92 -4.36 31.35
CA GLU A 648 -6.84 -3.25 31.09
C GLU A 648 -6.22 -2.15 30.22
N HIS A 649 -4.93 -1.83 30.43
CA HIS A 649 -4.21 -0.87 29.61
C HIS A 649 -3.97 -1.39 28.19
N VAL A 650 -3.67 -2.68 28.05
CA VAL A 650 -3.56 -3.36 26.75
C VAL A 650 -4.91 -3.28 26.02
N ASP A 651 -6.01 -3.67 26.65
CA ASP A 651 -7.35 -3.70 26.04
C ASP A 651 -7.83 -2.31 25.64
N ARG A 652 -7.61 -1.30 26.48
CA ARG A 652 -7.97 0.09 26.20
C ARG A 652 -7.11 0.72 25.11
N SER A 653 -5.83 0.36 25.02
CA SER A 653 -4.88 1.01 24.11
C SER A 653 -5.24 0.78 22.64
N ALA A 654 -5.20 1.85 21.85
CA ALA A 654 -5.32 1.76 20.40
C ALA A 654 -3.96 1.45 19.73
N CYS A 655 -2.87 1.85 20.39
CA CYS A 655 -1.51 1.57 19.97
C CYS A 655 -0.64 1.28 21.19
N ILE A 656 0.19 0.25 21.10
CA ILE A 656 1.20 -0.09 22.10
C ILE A 656 2.57 0.09 21.46
N GLU A 657 3.43 0.89 22.07
CA GLU A 657 4.79 1.13 21.60
C GLU A 657 5.79 0.56 22.63
N LEU A 658 6.66 -0.34 22.17
CA LEU A 658 7.81 -0.81 22.92
C LEU A 658 9.00 0.06 22.55
N LEU A 659 9.61 0.72 23.53
CA LEU A 659 10.70 1.66 23.30
C LEU A 659 11.97 1.20 24.02
N ILE A 660 13.07 1.28 23.29
CA ILE A 660 14.42 1.18 23.84
C ILE A 660 15.11 2.54 23.73
N SER A 661 15.80 2.94 24.80
CA SER A 661 16.61 4.15 24.80
C SER A 661 17.99 3.92 25.42
N LEU A 662 18.99 4.63 24.88
CA LEU A 662 20.35 4.68 25.39
C LEU A 662 20.78 6.14 25.56
N ASP A 663 20.13 6.83 26.48
CA ASP A 663 20.42 8.22 26.86
C ASP A 663 20.82 9.11 25.65
N GLU A 664 22.10 9.51 25.57
CA GLU A 664 22.64 10.41 24.53
C GLU A 664 22.82 9.76 23.15
N TYR A 665 22.81 8.42 23.08
CA TYR A 665 22.94 7.62 21.88
C TYR A 665 21.56 7.13 21.40
N GLY A 666 20.51 7.95 21.56
CA GLY A 666 19.22 7.81 20.90
C GLY A 666 18.30 6.68 21.36
N LEU A 667 17.19 6.54 20.64
CA LEU A 667 16.06 5.66 20.95
C LEU A 667 15.52 4.98 19.67
N GLU A 668 14.97 3.78 19.82
CA GLU A 668 14.21 3.08 18.78
C GLU A 668 12.93 2.49 19.39
N SER A 669 11.88 2.29 18.58
CA SER A 669 10.63 1.70 19.04
C SER A 669 9.98 0.77 18.02
N VAL A 670 9.27 -0.23 18.54
CA VAL A 670 8.37 -1.12 17.78
C VAL A 670 6.94 -0.80 18.19
N ARG A 671 6.03 -0.67 17.22
CA ARG A 671 4.64 -0.28 17.45
C ARG A 671 3.68 -1.38 17.03
N PHE A 672 2.64 -1.58 17.83
CA PHE A 672 1.52 -2.46 17.57
C PHE A 672 0.23 -1.63 17.51
N ASP A 673 -0.30 -1.43 16.30
CA ASP A 673 -1.56 -0.75 16.07
C ASP A 673 -2.72 -1.75 16.11
N LYS A 674 -3.75 -1.48 16.94
CA LYS A 674 -4.95 -2.32 17.05
C LYS A 674 -6.04 -1.84 16.10
N LYS A 675 -6.63 -2.76 15.34
CA LYS A 675 -7.79 -2.47 14.48
C LYS A 675 -9.05 -2.29 15.33
N ALA A 676 -9.83 -1.24 15.05
CA ALA A 676 -11.14 -1.04 15.66
C ALA A 676 -12.21 -1.82 14.90
N GLU A 677 -12.86 -2.76 15.58
CA GLU A 677 -14.05 -3.47 15.10
C GLU A 677 -15.31 -2.63 15.38
N SER A 678 -16.32 -2.72 14.51
CA SER A 678 -17.59 -1.98 14.62
C SER A 678 -18.53 -2.53 15.70
N LEU A 679 -18.39 -3.83 16.02
CA LEU A 679 -18.98 -4.46 17.20
C LEU A 679 -17.84 -4.96 18.08
N ARG A 680 -17.84 -4.58 19.36
CA ARG A 680 -16.78 -5.02 20.27
C ARG A 680 -17.26 -5.15 21.70
N TRP A 681 -16.65 -6.09 22.41
CA TRP A 681 -16.87 -6.29 23.83
C TRP A 681 -15.82 -5.56 24.65
N LEU A 682 -16.27 -4.78 25.63
CA LEU A 682 -15.42 -4.03 26.53
C LEU A 682 -15.68 -4.45 27.97
N ARG A 683 -14.62 -4.42 28.79
CA ARG A 683 -14.75 -4.59 30.23
C ARG A 683 -15.04 -3.25 30.88
N LEU A 684 -16.14 -3.17 31.64
CA LEU A 684 -16.47 -1.96 32.42
C LEU A 684 -15.88 -2.03 33.83
N ASP A 685 -15.95 -3.19 34.46
CA ASP A 685 -15.43 -3.40 35.81
C ASP A 685 -14.96 -4.85 36.02
N LYS A 686 -14.63 -5.23 37.26
CA LYS A 686 -14.13 -6.57 37.59
C LYS A 686 -15.12 -7.71 37.27
N ARG A 687 -16.40 -7.42 37.14
CA ARG A 687 -17.52 -8.35 36.96
C ARG A 687 -18.43 -8.02 35.78
N THR A 688 -18.26 -6.90 35.10
CA THR A 688 -19.20 -6.45 34.07
C THR A 688 -18.50 -6.25 32.73
N ILE A 689 -19.12 -6.77 31.67
CA ILE A 689 -18.73 -6.52 30.28
C ILE A 689 -19.87 -5.84 29.53
N ARG A 690 -19.57 -5.11 28.47
CA ARG A 690 -20.56 -4.40 27.66
C ARG A 690 -20.29 -4.63 26.18
N LEU A 691 -21.33 -4.77 25.40
CA LEU A 691 -21.25 -4.71 23.94
C LEU A 691 -21.30 -3.23 23.53
N THR A 692 -20.32 -2.81 22.74
CA THR A 692 -20.43 -1.58 21.94
C THR A 692 -20.86 -1.98 20.54
N ASP A 693 -21.86 -1.28 20.02
CA ASP A 693 -22.32 -1.37 18.65
C ASP A 693 -22.28 0.00 17.96
N ASP A 694 -21.47 0.08 16.90
CA ASP A 694 -21.35 1.25 16.02
C ASP A 694 -21.90 0.99 14.59
N THR A 695 -22.62 -0.12 14.34
CA THR A 695 -23.12 -0.57 13.00
C THR A 695 -24.41 0.13 12.50
N GLU A 696 -24.72 0.06 11.18
CA GLU A 696 -25.92 0.74 10.57
C GLU A 696 -27.18 -0.13 10.53
N GLU A 697 -27.05 -1.41 10.85
CA GLU A 697 -27.99 -2.41 10.37
C GLU A 697 -29.35 -2.27 11.05
N THR A 698 -30.42 -2.29 10.25
CA THR A 698 -31.79 -2.30 10.78
C THR A 698 -32.12 -3.58 11.54
N SER A 699 -31.34 -4.65 11.34
CA SER A 699 -31.43 -5.89 12.09
C SER A 699 -30.58 -5.81 13.36
N LEU A 700 -31.23 -6.00 14.51
CA LEU A 700 -30.54 -6.06 15.80
C LEU A 700 -29.54 -7.23 15.80
N PRO A 701 -28.29 -7.02 16.25
CA PRO A 701 -27.32 -8.10 16.40
C PRO A 701 -27.85 -9.19 17.33
N SER A 702 -27.64 -10.44 16.95
CA SER A 702 -27.92 -11.56 17.86
C SER A 702 -26.77 -11.70 18.86
N VAL A 703 -27.10 -11.79 20.15
CA VAL A 703 -26.12 -11.92 21.23
C VAL A 703 -26.32 -13.26 21.93
N LYS A 704 -25.24 -14.04 22.06
CA LYS A 704 -25.23 -15.34 22.72
C LYS A 704 -24.15 -15.42 23.78
N ARG A 705 -24.46 -16.12 24.87
CA ARG A 705 -23.53 -16.44 25.96
C ARG A 705 -23.38 -17.96 26.11
N TYR A 706 -22.15 -18.44 26.18
CA TYR A 706 -21.80 -19.82 26.49
C TYR A 706 -21.13 -19.87 27.85
N ASP A 707 -21.76 -20.54 28.80
CA ASP A 707 -21.25 -20.68 30.16
C ASP A 707 -20.23 -21.82 30.26
N LEU A 708 -19.27 -21.73 31.18
CA LEU A 708 -18.26 -22.77 31.37
C LEU A 708 -18.84 -24.13 31.84
N ASN A 709 -20.03 -24.12 32.44
CA ASN A 709 -20.72 -25.35 32.86
C ASN A 709 -21.52 -26.02 31.74
N ALA A 710 -21.69 -25.35 30.59
CA ALA A 710 -22.43 -25.84 29.42
C ALA A 710 -21.83 -25.20 28.17
N VAL A 711 -20.58 -25.59 27.85
CA VAL A 711 -19.77 -24.91 26.82
C VAL A 711 -20.32 -25.05 25.39
N GLU A 712 -21.24 -25.99 25.17
CA GLU A 712 -21.92 -26.26 23.90
C GLU A 712 -23.22 -25.47 23.73
N ILE A 713 -23.83 -24.98 24.80
CA ILE A 713 -25.15 -24.32 24.77
C ILE A 713 -24.98 -22.81 24.77
N GLY A 714 -25.43 -22.17 23.68
CA GLY A 714 -25.52 -20.72 23.58
C GLY A 714 -26.86 -20.23 24.11
N HIS A 715 -26.86 -19.48 25.21
CA HIS A 715 -28.03 -18.78 25.73
C HIS A 715 -28.18 -17.43 25.03
N GLU A 716 -29.36 -17.13 24.49
CA GLU A 716 -29.65 -15.81 23.93
C GLU A 716 -29.69 -14.76 25.05
N VAL A 717 -29.06 -13.63 24.78
CA VAL A 717 -29.01 -12.48 25.68
C VAL A 717 -29.71 -11.31 24.99
N ASP A 718 -30.52 -10.58 25.75
CA ASP A 718 -31.16 -9.38 25.26
C ASP A 718 -30.13 -8.31 24.86
N TYR A 719 -30.31 -7.74 23.67
CA TYR A 719 -29.35 -6.80 23.09
C TYR A 719 -29.24 -5.50 23.90
N GLU A 720 -30.34 -4.97 24.43
CA GLU A 720 -30.33 -3.76 25.28
C GLU A 720 -29.62 -4.03 26.62
N GLN A 721 -29.76 -5.24 27.16
CA GLN A 721 -28.97 -5.67 28.31
C GLN A 721 -27.47 -5.78 27.97
N ALA A 722 -27.12 -6.25 26.78
CA ALA A 722 -25.73 -6.31 26.33
C ALA A 722 -25.10 -4.92 26.18
N LEU A 723 -25.86 -3.94 25.67
CA LEU A 723 -25.44 -2.54 25.54
C LEU A 723 -25.34 -1.81 26.88
N SER A 724 -26.15 -2.15 27.87
CA SER A 724 -26.10 -1.52 29.19
C SER A 724 -25.04 -2.14 30.12
N GLY A 725 -24.75 -3.43 29.92
CA GLY A 725 -23.70 -4.18 30.62
C GLY A 725 -24.21 -5.49 31.19
N LEU A 726 -23.47 -6.57 30.92
CA LEU A 726 -23.71 -7.93 31.41
C LEU A 726 -22.80 -8.26 32.58
N GLU A 727 -23.40 -8.68 33.69
CA GLU A 727 -22.65 -9.24 34.81
C GLU A 727 -22.15 -10.66 34.47
N LEU A 728 -20.83 -10.85 34.59
CA LEU A 728 -20.14 -12.13 34.50
C LEU A 728 -20.53 -12.99 35.71
N ARG A 729 -21.64 -13.74 35.56
CA ARG A 729 -22.08 -14.70 36.57
C ARG A 729 -21.10 -15.89 36.66
N GLY A 730 -20.76 -16.31 37.88
CA GLY A 730 -19.89 -17.47 38.11
C GLY A 730 -18.41 -17.19 37.79
N LYS A 731 -17.75 -18.10 37.05
CA LYS A 731 -16.34 -17.93 36.62
C LYS A 731 -16.20 -17.09 35.35
N GLY A 732 -17.28 -16.85 34.59
CA GLY A 732 -17.25 -16.20 33.28
C GLY A 732 -17.69 -17.13 32.15
N GLY A 733 -17.41 -16.76 30.90
CA GLY A 733 -17.82 -17.53 29.73
C GLY A 733 -17.44 -16.88 28.40
N LEU A 734 -17.90 -17.48 27.31
CA LEU A 734 -17.75 -16.97 25.95
C LEU A 734 -18.99 -16.13 25.57
N PHE A 735 -18.76 -14.96 25.02
CA PHE A 735 -19.79 -14.04 24.54
C PHE A 735 -19.60 -13.82 23.05
N VAL A 736 -20.69 -13.94 22.30
CA VAL A 736 -20.69 -13.87 20.84
C VAL A 736 -21.76 -12.87 20.42
N ALA A 737 -21.36 -11.85 19.67
CA ALA A 737 -22.28 -11.00 18.91
C ALA A 737 -22.21 -11.40 17.44
N SER A 738 -23.34 -11.44 16.73
CA SER A 738 -23.37 -11.80 15.31
C SER A 738 -24.30 -10.89 14.52
N ILE A 739 -23.78 -10.37 13.40
CA ILE A 739 -24.47 -9.48 12.46
C ILE A 739 -24.01 -9.81 11.03
N ASN A 740 -24.93 -9.96 10.07
CA ASN A 740 -24.65 -10.19 8.65
C ASN A 740 -23.53 -11.22 8.37
N ASP A 741 -23.66 -12.41 8.95
CA ASP A 741 -22.68 -13.53 8.88
C ASP A 741 -21.28 -13.26 9.45
N GLN A 742 -21.04 -12.08 10.04
CA GLN A 742 -19.86 -11.77 10.82
C GLN A 742 -20.09 -12.03 12.31
N THR A 743 -19.08 -12.57 12.97
CA THR A 743 -19.14 -12.98 14.37
C THR A 743 -18.02 -12.31 15.16
N TYR A 744 -18.36 -11.84 16.35
CA TYR A 744 -17.48 -11.09 17.25
C TYR A 744 -17.46 -11.78 18.60
N GLU A 745 -16.45 -12.62 18.81
CA GLU A 745 -16.32 -13.47 19.99
C GLU A 745 -15.31 -12.94 21.00
N VAL A 746 -15.67 -13.01 22.28
CA VAL A 746 -14.78 -12.70 23.41
C VAL A 746 -14.95 -13.72 24.52
N ILE A 747 -13.87 -14.08 25.19
CA ILE A 747 -13.92 -14.88 26.42
C ILE A 747 -13.70 -13.93 27.59
N ALA A 748 -14.68 -13.81 28.46
CA ALA A 748 -14.63 -12.90 29.59
C ALA A 748 -14.73 -13.65 30.93
N MET A 749 -13.75 -13.42 31.79
CA MET A 749 -13.62 -14.03 33.11
C MET A 749 -13.69 -12.96 34.20
N ALA A 750 -14.44 -13.27 35.26
CA ALA A 750 -14.50 -12.39 36.42
C ALA A 750 -13.16 -12.42 37.18
N SER A 751 -12.66 -11.26 37.63
CA SER A 751 -11.42 -11.24 38.42
C SER A 751 -11.67 -11.85 39.80
N GLN A 752 -11.07 -13.01 40.07
CA GLN A 752 -11.10 -13.64 41.38
C GLN A 752 -10.17 -12.91 42.35
N ARG A 753 -10.62 -12.68 43.59
CA ARG A 753 -9.90 -11.85 44.59
C ARG A 753 -8.79 -12.60 45.33
N GLN A 754 -8.78 -13.94 45.34
CA GLN A 754 -7.75 -14.75 45.99
C GLN A 754 -7.83 -16.20 45.48
N ILE A 755 -6.72 -16.71 44.96
CA ILE A 755 -6.51 -18.14 44.72
C ILE A 755 -6.08 -18.72 46.07
N SER A 756 -6.89 -19.61 46.64
CA SER A 756 -6.64 -20.19 47.97
C SER A 756 -6.02 -21.59 47.90
N ASP A 757 -6.30 -22.34 46.83
CA ASP A 757 -5.77 -23.68 46.56
C ASP A 757 -5.37 -23.79 45.07
N PHE A 758 -4.38 -24.64 44.75
CA PHE A 758 -4.01 -24.98 43.37
C PHE A 758 -5.18 -25.56 42.57
N ARG A 759 -6.19 -26.13 43.22
CA ARG A 759 -7.44 -26.56 42.57
C ARG A 759 -8.22 -25.41 41.95
N ASP A 760 -8.09 -24.19 42.47
CA ASP A 760 -8.78 -23.01 41.97
C ASP A 760 -8.24 -22.57 40.59
N LEU A 761 -7.01 -22.97 40.24
CA LEU A 761 -6.43 -22.80 38.90
C LEU A 761 -7.06 -23.71 37.85
N ASN A 762 -7.74 -24.79 38.26
CA ASN A 762 -8.40 -25.69 37.34
C ASN A 762 -9.78 -25.14 36.97
N ILE A 763 -9.85 -24.41 35.86
CA ILE A 763 -11.12 -23.99 35.27
C ILE A 763 -11.78 -25.21 34.65
N LEU A 764 -12.62 -25.87 35.44
CA LEU A 764 -13.44 -26.98 34.96
C LEU A 764 -14.47 -26.46 33.95
N THR A 765 -14.59 -27.20 32.85
CA THR A 765 -15.58 -26.98 31.82
C THR A 765 -16.38 -28.25 31.62
N HIS A 766 -17.68 -28.11 31.39
CA HIS A 766 -18.60 -29.24 31.28
C HIS A 766 -19.50 -29.08 30.05
N VAL A 767 -19.87 -30.22 29.48
CA VAL A 767 -20.98 -30.35 28.54
C VAL A 767 -22.20 -30.81 29.34
N SER A 768 -23.32 -30.11 29.17
CA SER A 768 -24.53 -30.31 29.96
C SER A 768 -25.38 -31.48 29.45
N ALA A 769 -25.36 -31.71 28.13
CA ALA A 769 -26.20 -32.73 27.50
C ALA A 769 -25.72 -34.18 27.78
N GLU A 770 -26.66 -35.06 28.17
CA GLU A 770 -26.42 -36.51 28.25
C GLU A 770 -26.16 -37.13 26.86
N GLU A 771 -26.84 -36.62 25.83
CA GLU A 771 -26.60 -36.90 24.41
C GLU A 771 -26.32 -35.61 23.63
N PRO A 772 -25.05 -35.20 23.47
CA PRO A 772 -24.75 -33.94 22.79
C PRO A 772 -24.91 -34.08 21.27
N GLN A 773 -25.56 -33.10 20.64
CA GLN A 773 -25.67 -33.05 19.19
C GLN A 773 -24.31 -32.65 18.57
N PRO A 774 -23.75 -33.42 17.61
CA PRO A 774 -22.42 -33.18 17.07
C PRO A 774 -22.31 -31.83 16.36
N LEU A 775 -23.38 -31.38 15.69
CA LEU A 775 -23.44 -30.06 15.06
C LEU A 775 -23.34 -28.91 16.08
N THR A 776 -23.97 -29.07 17.24
CA THR A 776 -23.92 -28.07 18.32
C THR A 776 -22.50 -27.98 18.90
N ILE A 777 -21.84 -29.12 19.11
CA ILE A 777 -20.44 -29.17 19.54
C ILE A 777 -19.51 -28.51 18.50
N ILE A 778 -19.67 -28.84 17.22
CA ILE A 778 -18.86 -28.27 16.13
C ILE A 778 -19.03 -26.74 16.04
N ASN A 779 -20.27 -26.25 16.13
CA ASN A 779 -20.55 -24.81 16.14
C ASN A 779 -19.94 -24.12 17.37
N ALA A 780 -20.05 -24.72 18.55
CA ALA A 780 -19.41 -24.20 19.75
C ALA A 780 -17.88 -24.18 19.61
N LEU A 781 -17.26 -25.26 19.10
CA LEU A 781 -15.83 -25.33 18.82
C LEU A 781 -15.38 -24.19 17.90
N ARG A 782 -16.17 -23.89 16.86
CA ARG A 782 -15.90 -22.76 15.95
C ARG A 782 -15.86 -21.44 16.69
N TYR A 783 -16.82 -21.16 17.59
CA TYR A 783 -16.84 -19.92 18.36
C TYR A 783 -15.72 -19.85 19.41
N TRP A 784 -15.49 -20.93 20.18
CA TRP A 784 -14.41 -20.97 21.18
C TRP A 784 -13.00 -20.87 20.56
N GLN A 785 -12.81 -21.44 19.37
CA GLN A 785 -11.56 -21.27 18.62
C GLN A 785 -11.48 -19.89 17.95
N GLY A 786 -12.58 -19.35 17.44
CA GLY A 786 -12.68 -18.00 16.85
C GLY A 786 -12.42 -16.88 17.86
N ALA A 787 -12.74 -17.09 19.14
CA ALA A 787 -12.54 -16.13 20.22
C ALA A 787 -11.05 -15.91 20.53
N ARG A 788 -10.45 -14.94 19.83
CA ARG A 788 -9.07 -14.50 20.05
C ARG A 788 -8.94 -13.47 21.17
N ARG A 789 -10.01 -12.71 21.45
CA ARG A 789 -10.01 -11.71 22.52
C ARG A 789 -10.30 -12.36 23.88
N LEU A 790 -9.42 -12.07 24.84
CA LEU A 790 -9.44 -12.64 26.17
C LEU A 790 -9.53 -11.50 27.20
N ILE A 791 -10.63 -11.44 27.93
CA ILE A 791 -10.89 -10.42 28.95
C ILE A 791 -10.80 -11.07 30.33
N GLY A 792 -9.83 -10.64 31.13
CA GLY A 792 -9.68 -11.05 32.52
C GLY A 792 -8.82 -12.30 32.75
N PRO A 793 -8.52 -12.58 34.04
CA PRO A 793 -7.54 -13.60 34.41
C PRO A 793 -7.99 -14.99 34.00
N MET A 794 -7.04 -15.83 33.58
CA MET A 794 -7.25 -17.23 33.22
C MET A 794 -8.23 -17.48 32.06
N ALA A 795 -8.64 -16.44 31.31
CA ALA A 795 -9.47 -16.57 30.11
C ALA A 795 -8.83 -17.51 29.06
N PHE A 796 -7.50 -17.49 28.95
CA PHE A 796 -6.76 -18.44 28.12
C PHE A 796 -6.97 -19.90 28.55
N LEU A 797 -6.90 -20.19 29.86
CA LEU A 797 -7.14 -21.54 30.39
C LEU A 797 -8.60 -21.96 30.20
N ALA A 798 -9.54 -21.04 30.39
CA ALA A 798 -10.96 -21.28 30.13
C ALA A 798 -11.19 -21.69 28.66
N ARG A 799 -10.60 -20.94 27.71
CA ARG A 799 -10.64 -21.25 26.27
C ARG A 799 -10.09 -22.64 25.99
N ARG A 800 -8.87 -22.91 26.45
CA ARG A 800 -8.17 -24.18 26.23
C ARG A 800 -8.98 -25.35 26.77
N ASN A 801 -9.47 -25.24 28.01
CA ASN A 801 -10.23 -26.30 28.67
C ASN A 801 -11.58 -26.54 27.99
N ALA A 802 -12.28 -25.48 27.56
CA ALA A 802 -13.52 -25.58 26.81
C ALA A 802 -13.32 -26.32 25.47
N ILE A 803 -12.30 -25.93 24.70
CA ILE A 803 -11.95 -26.61 23.42
C ILE A 803 -11.64 -28.09 23.66
N LEU A 804 -10.77 -28.40 24.63
CA LEU A 804 -10.42 -29.79 24.96
C LEU A 804 -11.63 -30.61 25.41
N THR A 805 -12.56 -29.99 26.15
CA THR A 805 -13.79 -30.65 26.61
C THR A 805 -14.71 -30.96 25.42
N LEU A 806 -14.93 -29.99 24.55
CA LEU A 806 -15.75 -30.15 23.35
C LEU A 806 -15.15 -31.19 22.37
N GLU A 807 -13.83 -31.18 22.16
CA GLU A 807 -13.14 -32.18 21.32
C GLU A 807 -13.26 -33.60 21.88
N LYS A 808 -13.11 -33.76 23.20
CA LYS A 808 -13.28 -35.06 23.87
C LYS A 808 -14.71 -35.55 23.80
N GLU A 809 -15.69 -34.67 23.95
CA GLU A 809 -17.11 -35.03 23.85
C GLU A 809 -17.50 -35.40 22.41
N LEU A 810 -16.97 -34.70 21.41
CA LEU A 810 -17.14 -35.08 20.00
C LEU A 810 -16.51 -36.43 19.70
N GLU A 811 -15.30 -36.69 20.21
CA GLU A 811 -14.61 -37.97 20.08
C GLU A 811 -15.40 -39.11 20.75
N ARG A 812 -15.91 -38.87 21.97
CA ARG A 812 -16.74 -39.80 22.73
C ARG A 812 -18.03 -40.14 21.98
N TYR A 813 -18.69 -39.14 21.39
CA TYR A 813 -19.91 -39.33 20.59
C TYR A 813 -19.65 -40.15 19.32
N LEU A 814 -18.57 -39.85 18.58
CA LEU A 814 -18.27 -40.47 17.29
C LEU A 814 -17.66 -41.87 17.41
N CYS A 815 -16.73 -42.07 18.34
CA CYS A 815 -15.97 -43.31 18.46
C CYS A 815 -16.50 -44.27 19.55
N GLY A 816 -17.35 -43.77 20.46
CA GLY A 816 -17.91 -44.51 21.59
C GLY A 816 -17.15 -44.29 22.91
N ASN A 817 -17.86 -44.53 24.03
CA ASN A 817 -17.31 -44.39 25.39
C ASN A 817 -16.14 -45.35 25.66
N ASP A 818 -16.20 -46.57 25.13
CA ASP A 818 -15.16 -47.60 25.26
C ASP A 818 -13.83 -47.14 24.66
N TRP A 819 -13.89 -46.47 23.50
CA TRP A 819 -12.73 -45.89 22.84
C TRP A 819 -12.13 -44.73 23.64
N ALA A 820 -12.96 -43.80 24.11
CA ALA A 820 -12.51 -42.64 24.89
C ALA A 820 -11.81 -43.04 26.20
N GLU A 821 -12.32 -44.06 26.90
CA GLU A 821 -11.67 -44.61 28.09
C GLU A 821 -10.32 -45.27 27.78
N ASP A 822 -10.25 -46.03 26.69
CA ASP A 822 -9.04 -46.75 26.30
C ASP A 822 -7.93 -45.79 25.82
N ILE A 823 -8.29 -44.70 25.12
CA ILE A 823 -7.35 -43.60 24.79
C ILE A 823 -6.85 -42.91 26.05
N ASN A 824 -7.72 -42.62 27.02
CA ASN A 824 -7.31 -41.96 28.25
C ASN A 824 -6.28 -42.83 29.03
N LYS A 825 -6.45 -44.16 29.02
CA LYS A 825 -5.45 -45.10 29.59
C LYS A 825 -4.11 -45.04 28.86
N VAL A 826 -4.10 -44.86 27.54
CA VAL A 826 -2.85 -44.70 26.76
C VAL A 826 -2.21 -43.34 27.02
N GLN A 827 -2.97 -42.25 26.97
CA GLN A 827 -2.46 -40.89 27.22
C GLN A 827 -1.93 -40.69 28.65
N THR A 828 -2.48 -41.41 29.64
CA THR A 828 -1.99 -41.41 31.03
C THR A 828 -0.84 -42.40 31.27
N GLY A 829 -0.34 -43.09 30.24
CA GLY A 829 0.76 -44.04 30.33
C GLY A 829 0.43 -45.36 31.03
N LYS A 830 -0.86 -45.64 31.29
CA LYS A 830 -1.30 -46.89 31.94
C LYS A 830 -1.33 -48.08 30.99
N ARG A 831 -1.34 -47.85 29.67
CA ARG A 831 -1.30 -48.87 28.61
C ARG A 831 -0.49 -48.39 27.41
N ASP A 832 0.10 -49.32 26.68
CA ASP A 832 0.82 -49.05 25.43
C ASP A 832 -0.15 -48.77 24.26
N ILE A 833 0.30 -47.98 23.28
CA ILE A 833 -0.49 -47.57 22.11
C ILE A 833 -0.93 -48.79 21.26
N GLY A 834 -0.15 -49.88 21.26
CA GLY A 834 -0.49 -51.13 20.58
C GLY A 834 -1.80 -51.77 21.07
N PHE A 835 -2.25 -51.43 22.29
CA PHE A 835 -3.54 -51.86 22.82
C PHE A 835 -4.73 -51.38 21.96
N LEU A 836 -4.59 -50.21 21.30
CA LEU A 836 -5.65 -49.62 20.49
C LEU A 836 -5.80 -50.29 19.12
N TYR A 837 -4.86 -51.11 18.65
CA TYR A 837 -4.90 -51.67 17.28
C TYR A 837 -6.17 -52.47 17.01
N ARG A 838 -6.57 -53.32 17.95
CA ARG A 838 -7.80 -54.14 17.86
C ARG A 838 -9.07 -53.32 18.08
N ARG A 839 -8.95 -52.10 18.61
CA ARG A 839 -10.06 -51.18 18.83
C ARG A 839 -10.34 -50.32 17.59
N VAL A 840 -9.30 -50.03 16.81
CA VAL A 840 -9.39 -49.35 15.50
C VAL A 840 -10.06 -50.27 14.48
N TYR A 841 -9.55 -51.50 14.29
CA TYR A 841 -10.14 -52.45 13.36
C TYR A 841 -9.82 -53.91 13.76
N TYR A 842 -10.56 -54.88 13.21
CA TYR A 842 -10.29 -56.30 13.51
C TYR A 842 -8.89 -56.72 13.07
N SER A 843 -8.39 -56.15 11.96
CA SER A 843 -7.03 -56.36 11.47
C SER A 843 -6.08 -55.35 12.11
N GLN A 844 -5.11 -55.84 12.88
CA GLN A 844 -4.07 -55.01 13.49
C GLN A 844 -3.18 -54.30 12.44
N GLY A 845 -3.15 -54.80 11.20
CA GLY A 845 -2.35 -54.23 10.13
C GLY A 845 -2.75 -52.81 9.75
N PHE A 846 -4.04 -52.47 9.83
CA PHE A 846 -4.49 -51.11 9.50
C PHE A 846 -3.96 -50.08 10.50
N ALA A 847 -4.12 -50.34 11.81
CA ALA A 847 -3.57 -49.47 12.85
C ALA A 847 -2.03 -49.43 12.86
N SER A 848 -1.38 -50.57 12.62
CA SER A 848 0.08 -50.63 12.45
C SER A 848 0.56 -49.82 11.24
N GLY A 849 -0.20 -49.83 10.14
CA GLY A 849 0.07 -49.03 8.95
C GLY A 849 -0.08 -47.54 9.23
N LEU A 850 -1.11 -47.14 9.97
CA LEU A 850 -1.30 -45.74 10.40
C LEU A 850 -0.17 -45.26 11.34
N LEU A 851 0.36 -46.14 12.20
CA LEU A 851 1.52 -45.81 13.04
C LEU A 851 2.82 -45.67 12.23
N SER A 852 2.96 -46.45 11.15
CA SER A 852 4.18 -46.51 10.34
C SER A 852 4.20 -45.50 9.19
N ALA A 853 3.07 -44.87 8.88
CA ALA A 853 2.97 -43.80 7.90
C ALA A 853 3.81 -42.58 8.36
N GLN A 854 4.45 -41.88 7.42
CA GLN A 854 5.22 -40.67 7.70
C GLN A 854 4.37 -39.65 8.47
N ASP A 855 5.01 -38.80 9.29
CA ASP A 855 4.38 -37.83 10.20
C ASP A 855 3.07 -37.27 9.64
N TRP A 856 1.96 -37.50 10.36
CA TRP A 856 0.63 -37.01 9.97
C TRP A 856 0.55 -35.47 10.09
N GLN A 857 1.00 -34.76 9.06
CA GLN A 857 1.06 -33.29 9.00
C GLN A 857 -0.22 -32.67 8.42
N TYR A 858 -1.40 -33.13 8.87
CA TYR A 858 -2.69 -32.68 8.32
C TYR A 858 -2.87 -31.15 8.37
N ASP A 859 -2.35 -30.47 9.38
CA ASP A 859 -2.45 -29.01 9.51
C ASP A 859 -1.62 -28.23 8.46
N HIS A 860 -0.59 -28.86 7.87
CA HIS A 860 0.29 -28.24 6.87
C HIS A 860 -0.05 -28.73 5.45
N ASP A 861 -0.38 -30.01 5.31
CA ASP A 861 -0.68 -30.67 4.04
C ASP A 861 -1.80 -31.70 4.20
N ALA A 862 -3.04 -31.20 4.15
CA ALA A 862 -4.24 -32.02 4.26
C ALA A 862 -4.41 -32.99 3.08
N GLU A 863 -4.04 -32.60 1.85
CA GLU A 863 -4.20 -33.44 0.67
C GLU A 863 -3.34 -34.70 0.73
N THR A 864 -2.06 -34.55 1.11
CA THR A 864 -1.16 -35.70 1.25
C THR A 864 -1.62 -36.65 2.36
N ALA A 865 -2.09 -36.10 3.50
CA ALA A 865 -2.63 -36.90 4.59
C ALA A 865 -3.92 -37.64 4.19
N GLU A 866 -4.83 -36.98 3.45
CA GLU A 866 -6.05 -37.59 2.93
C GLU A 866 -5.74 -38.73 1.94
N LEU A 867 -4.80 -38.53 1.02
CA LEU A 867 -4.38 -39.54 0.04
C LEU A 867 -3.75 -40.76 0.72
N GLU A 868 -2.90 -40.55 1.73
CA GLU A 868 -2.25 -41.64 2.46
C GLU A 868 -3.24 -42.43 3.31
N PHE A 869 -4.18 -41.76 3.97
CA PHE A 869 -5.26 -42.42 4.70
C PHE A 869 -6.16 -43.23 3.77
N PHE A 870 -6.49 -42.68 2.59
CA PHE A 870 -7.26 -43.38 1.56
C PHE A 870 -6.51 -44.61 1.04
N ARG A 871 -5.21 -44.50 0.77
CA ARG A 871 -4.35 -45.62 0.35
C ARG A 871 -4.38 -46.75 1.36
N LEU A 872 -4.25 -46.44 2.64
CA LEU A 872 -4.29 -47.42 3.73
C LEU A 872 -5.69 -48.03 3.89
N ALA A 873 -6.75 -47.23 3.90
CA ALA A 873 -8.11 -47.73 4.02
C ALA A 873 -8.49 -48.67 2.86
N HIS A 874 -8.08 -48.32 1.63
CA HIS A 874 -8.28 -49.14 0.43
C HIS A 874 -7.49 -50.46 0.52
N ALA A 875 -6.23 -50.44 0.97
CA ALA A 875 -5.42 -51.65 1.13
C ALA A 875 -6.04 -52.68 2.08
N TYR A 876 -6.75 -52.21 3.12
CA TYR A 876 -7.44 -53.06 4.10
C TYR A 876 -8.93 -53.29 3.81
N LYS A 877 -9.41 -52.91 2.62
CA LYS A 877 -10.79 -53.12 2.13
C LYS A 877 -11.86 -52.57 3.09
N ILE A 878 -11.62 -51.41 3.69
CA ILE A 878 -12.63 -50.71 4.48
C ILE A 878 -13.70 -50.19 3.49
N PRO A 879 -14.97 -50.59 3.62
CA PRO A 879 -16.01 -50.19 2.67
C PRO A 879 -16.53 -48.79 3.02
N GLU A 880 -16.52 -47.86 2.07
CA GLU A 880 -17.43 -46.69 1.91
C GLU A 880 -16.86 -45.62 0.93
N THR A 881 -17.70 -44.63 0.59
CA THR A 881 -17.50 -43.54 -0.40
C THR A 881 -16.40 -42.54 -0.03
N ASP A 882 -15.68 -42.02 -1.04
CA ASP A 882 -14.57 -41.04 -0.92
C ASP A 882 -14.83 -39.87 0.02
N ILE A 883 -16.09 -39.39 0.07
CA ILE A 883 -16.50 -38.24 0.88
C ILE A 883 -16.40 -38.52 2.39
N LEU A 884 -16.57 -39.76 2.85
CA LEU A 884 -16.55 -40.10 4.27
C LEU A 884 -15.12 -40.15 4.85
N TYR A 885 -14.12 -40.52 4.05
CA TYR A 885 -12.71 -40.50 4.49
C TYR A 885 -12.24 -39.08 4.81
N ARG A 886 -12.53 -38.13 3.91
CA ARG A 886 -12.22 -36.71 4.09
C ARG A 886 -12.94 -36.15 5.31
N LEU A 887 -14.23 -36.43 5.45
CA LEU A 887 -15.01 -35.95 6.60
C LEU A 887 -14.46 -36.48 7.93
N ALA A 888 -14.04 -37.74 8.01
CA ALA A 888 -13.50 -38.31 9.25
C ALA A 888 -12.13 -37.74 9.64
N LEU A 889 -11.22 -37.56 8.68
CA LEU A 889 -9.94 -36.89 8.94
C LEU A 889 -10.16 -35.43 9.35
N LYS A 890 -11.03 -34.71 8.63
CA LYS A 890 -11.38 -33.34 8.97
C LYS A 890 -12.00 -33.22 10.35
N LEU A 891 -12.88 -34.16 10.75
CA LEU A 891 -13.45 -34.21 12.12
C LEU A 891 -12.41 -34.54 13.19
N ALA A 892 -11.42 -35.38 12.88
CA ALA A 892 -10.36 -35.71 13.83
C ALA A 892 -9.41 -34.52 14.04
N PHE A 893 -8.85 -33.96 12.95
CA PHE A 893 -7.80 -32.95 13.02
C PHE A 893 -8.34 -31.51 13.14
N GLN A 894 -9.40 -31.17 12.42
CA GLN A 894 -9.91 -29.79 12.33
C GLN A 894 -11.45 -29.71 12.42
N PRO A 895 -12.07 -30.22 13.51
CA PRO A 895 -13.53 -30.32 13.63
C PRO A 895 -14.25 -28.97 13.49
N HIS A 896 -13.63 -27.87 13.92
CA HIS A 896 -14.17 -26.50 13.84
C HIS A 896 -14.35 -25.97 12.40
N THR A 897 -13.66 -26.56 11.41
CA THR A 897 -13.72 -26.14 10.00
C THR A 897 -14.84 -26.83 9.21
N VAL A 898 -15.53 -27.79 9.84
CA VAL A 898 -16.62 -28.55 9.22
C VAL A 898 -17.84 -27.64 9.05
N LYS A 899 -18.24 -27.43 7.80
CA LYS A 899 -19.42 -26.65 7.42
C LYS A 899 -20.60 -27.58 7.11
N PRO A 900 -21.85 -27.09 7.17
CA PRO A 900 -23.01 -27.87 6.73
C PRO A 900 -22.89 -28.42 5.30
N SER A 901 -22.18 -27.71 4.42
CA SER A 901 -21.88 -28.14 3.05
C SER A 901 -20.98 -29.38 2.96
N ASP A 902 -20.16 -29.63 3.99
CA ASP A 902 -19.27 -30.79 4.03
C ASP A 902 -20.03 -32.07 4.40
N LEU A 903 -21.25 -31.94 4.92
CA LEU A 903 -22.12 -33.05 5.27
C LEU A 903 -22.94 -33.45 4.05
N ALA A 904 -22.44 -34.43 3.27
CA ALA A 904 -23.11 -34.92 2.06
C ALA A 904 -24.54 -35.46 2.30
N SER A 905 -24.89 -35.79 3.54
CA SER A 905 -26.25 -36.10 3.95
C SER A 905 -26.48 -35.69 5.42
N PRO A 906 -27.73 -35.42 5.83
CA PRO A 906 -28.05 -35.15 7.24
C PRO A 906 -27.72 -36.32 8.18
N ASN A 907 -27.55 -37.54 7.65
CA ASN A 907 -27.20 -38.74 8.41
C ASN A 907 -25.68 -39.06 8.35
N ALA A 908 -24.83 -38.14 7.89
CA ALA A 908 -23.39 -38.39 7.73
C ALA A 908 -22.71 -38.83 9.04
N PHE A 909 -23.09 -38.27 10.18
CA PHE A 909 -22.55 -38.67 11.49
C PHE A 909 -22.96 -40.10 11.89
N ASP A 910 -24.19 -40.50 11.58
CA ASP A 910 -24.65 -41.87 11.83
C ASP A 910 -23.96 -42.89 10.93
N MET A 911 -23.68 -42.52 9.68
CA MET A 911 -22.90 -43.36 8.76
C MET A 911 -21.47 -43.55 9.27
N LEU A 912 -20.80 -42.47 9.70
CA LEU A 912 -19.47 -42.55 10.31
C LEU A 912 -19.46 -43.41 11.58
N ARG A 913 -20.50 -43.32 12.42
CA ARG A 913 -20.63 -44.14 13.63
C ARG A 913 -20.79 -45.63 13.30
N LYS A 914 -21.54 -45.97 12.24
CA LYS A 914 -21.67 -47.35 11.75
C LYS A 914 -20.32 -47.88 11.23
N ASN A 915 -19.52 -47.01 10.62
CA ASN A 915 -18.17 -47.34 10.16
C ASN A 915 -17.09 -46.97 11.18
N SER A 916 -17.15 -47.60 12.36
CA SER A 916 -16.21 -47.35 13.47
C SER A 916 -14.73 -47.46 13.08
N ALA A 917 -14.40 -48.28 12.08
CA ALA A 917 -13.04 -48.46 11.58
C ALA A 917 -12.43 -47.17 11.02
N LEU A 918 -13.23 -46.43 10.25
CA LEU A 918 -12.82 -45.23 9.56
C LEU A 918 -12.64 -44.07 10.54
N ILE A 919 -13.64 -43.84 11.42
CA ILE A 919 -13.57 -42.75 12.40
C ILE A 919 -12.54 -43.01 13.50
N ARG A 920 -12.46 -44.23 14.05
CA ARG A 920 -11.42 -44.59 15.04
C ARG A 920 -10.04 -44.58 14.39
N GLY A 921 -9.92 -44.96 13.12
CA GLY A 921 -8.69 -44.85 12.34
C GLY A 921 -8.20 -43.40 12.22
N ALA A 922 -9.10 -42.46 11.89
CA ALA A 922 -8.77 -41.03 11.80
C ALA A 922 -8.33 -40.44 13.16
N TYR A 923 -9.06 -40.74 14.23
CA TYR A 923 -8.68 -40.32 15.59
C TYR A 923 -7.39 -40.99 16.08
N PHE A 924 -7.11 -42.22 15.66
CA PHE A 924 -5.84 -42.90 15.92
C PHE A 924 -4.67 -42.22 15.18
N ALA A 925 -4.83 -41.84 13.91
CA ALA A 925 -3.83 -41.06 13.17
C ALA A 925 -3.51 -39.73 13.86
N ARG A 926 -4.54 -39.03 14.38
CA ARG A 926 -4.35 -37.82 15.20
C ARG A 926 -3.54 -38.08 16.48
N LEU A 927 -3.80 -39.18 17.16
CA LEU A 927 -3.06 -39.58 18.37
C LEU A 927 -1.58 -39.85 18.03
N VAL A 928 -1.32 -40.58 16.94
CA VAL A 928 0.05 -40.85 16.43
C VAL A 928 0.80 -39.54 16.17
N ALA A 929 0.15 -38.58 15.49
CA ALA A 929 0.72 -37.26 15.22
C ALA A 929 1.14 -36.51 16.51
N HIS A 930 0.33 -36.62 17.57
CA HIS A 930 0.62 -35.99 18.87
C HIS A 930 1.80 -36.67 19.60
N CYS A 931 1.89 -38.01 19.54
CA CYS A 931 2.98 -38.78 20.13
C CYS A 931 4.33 -38.52 19.42
N GLN A 932 4.33 -38.37 18.10
CA GLN A 932 5.52 -38.01 17.32
C GLN A 932 6.03 -36.60 17.65
N LYS A 933 5.11 -35.60 17.73
CA LYS A 933 5.44 -34.22 18.12
C LYS A 933 6.01 -34.08 19.55
N THR A 934 5.64 -34.99 20.46
CA THR A 934 6.17 -35.00 21.84
C THR A 934 7.53 -35.68 21.92
N SER A 935 7.76 -36.74 21.14
CA SER A 935 9.06 -37.42 21.07
C SER A 935 10.15 -36.53 20.48
N SER A 936 9.86 -35.79 19.40
CA SER A 936 10.82 -34.85 18.77
C SER A 936 11.19 -33.65 19.65
N LYS A 937 10.31 -33.21 20.56
CA LYS A 937 10.61 -32.17 21.56
C LYS A 937 11.49 -32.66 22.71
N THR A 938 11.57 -33.97 22.94
CA THR A 938 12.35 -34.54 24.06
C THR A 938 13.81 -34.78 23.67
N GLU A 939 14.12 -34.87 22.38
CA GLU A 939 15.51 -34.95 21.87
C GLU A 939 16.23 -33.59 21.78
N VAL A 940 15.53 -32.48 22.06
CA VAL A 940 16.07 -31.10 21.98
C VAL A 940 16.10 -30.41 23.35
N LEU A 941 15.97 -31.17 24.46
CA LEU A 941 16.16 -30.66 25.83
C LEU A 941 17.44 -31.22 26.47
#